data_AF-A0AAE3C593-F1
#
_entry.id   AF-A0AAE3C593-F1
#
_cell.length_a   1.000
_cell.length_b   1.000
_cell.length_c   1.000
_cell.angle_alpha   90.00
_cell.angle_beta   90.00
_cell.angle_gamma   90.00
#
_symmetry.space_group_name_H-M   'P 1'
#
loop_
_entity.id
_entity.type
_entity.pdbx_description
1 polymer ?
#
loop_
_entity_poly.entity_id
_entity_poly.type
_entity_poly.pdbx_seq_one_letter_code
_entity_poly.pdbx_strand_id
1 'polypeptide(L)'
;MSDWLISQRMVLREVAQEFIIRQALATRLKSEPEQKYLISIVGERAYFSDFVKAAVVSYIYHYRGVHTVDLTSSEGAAPEELRGLAKKQWDELYGEVNTLLSDSFQKERELLRKQIEIQLRAAEIRLKGESKSKLQKLIQDILVEVYTKYPRTHFIDFMGNINYFTPPIRVEKIKLAYGFKPKPIELEEDIKGPHEEECIEISTHKELRKKLEETIDFETLTSDVEVLEHASSIVTENMLRNIPQKELDLSAYIDACKLKLELLKILDDYDTKKTTLTDLYEICRKAITSQIINKAAEPIALESFLTYLLDETREEIEQRMKQQGFEDWYSLCSSLTLPLDKLTKKLEEANISAEDFKYIIERITRLLRIRNTLVKNVIPRLKGQGYKVHEGKISLWTYTKPSAELSAIDDLVLRELKKYIMLPPPEELKELLEIEQKVNLILKDLKVGSIRELLAMSEIESFIRKINDDAYYKLISDSFTHLSRVVEIYERLKNDLERFGIIYKAFIDESEPSLRASKEELFFDLIMLRQQELKEIFPHLSSPQINGFIWARISSKSLDESIKELKSTPSPVFLGVIEKSLNIEKIEPVSYATAFDITHRYLETQEEKRKRIDMAKEKEEKKKELARMERFEKVEPIGIIEKKVNVAMRALSGVELAQLEWSEADNRRTAAMILFYLRTEVGKTVCPVCAKELGDAYCQEHGTVTPIKLENLEALAKFYYLSMNTIYSTFKREEVEQITYDNAIKFVKDLLADLQREGKLSPRITPSTLMEGDIERYIAPAMAQIIGKEYNKILSYSRKSKFRIIS
;
A
#
# COMPACT_ATOMS: atom_id res chain seq x y z
N MET A 1 -17.85 31.20 -3.46
CA MET A 1 -16.64 30.41 -3.82
C MET A 1 -16.11 29.60 -2.62
N SER A 2 -16.89 29.42 -1.54
CA SER A 2 -16.38 29.11 -0.20
C SER A 2 -16.54 27.64 0.24
N ASP A 3 -17.67 26.98 -0.02
CA ASP A 3 -17.96 25.74 0.71
C ASP A 3 -17.38 24.47 0.06
N TRP A 4 -17.16 24.51 -1.27
CA TRP A 4 -16.55 23.41 -2.03
C TRP A 4 -15.02 23.36 -1.83
N LEU A 5 -14.37 24.52 -1.70
CA LEU A 5 -12.92 24.63 -1.46
C LEU A 5 -12.53 24.20 -0.03
N ILE A 6 -13.37 24.49 0.97
CA ILE A 6 -13.11 24.14 2.38
C ILE A 6 -13.33 22.64 2.61
N SER A 7 -14.40 22.05 2.04
CA SER A 7 -14.67 20.61 2.13
C SER A 7 -13.65 19.77 1.35
N GLN A 8 -13.20 20.22 0.19
CA GLN A 8 -12.08 19.56 -0.51
C GLN A 8 -10.72 19.80 0.15
N ARG A 9 -10.46 20.95 0.80
CA ARG A 9 -9.19 21.15 1.56
C ARG A 9 -9.02 20.17 2.72
N MET A 10 -10.10 19.74 3.37
CA MET A 10 -10.06 18.69 4.40
C MET A 10 -9.79 17.30 3.81
N VAL A 11 -10.41 16.96 2.68
CA VAL A 11 -10.09 15.73 1.92
C VAL A 11 -8.65 15.77 1.36
N LEU A 12 -8.18 16.95 0.94
CA LEU A 12 -6.79 17.28 0.57
C LEU A 12 -5.83 17.39 1.77
N ARG A 13 -6.29 17.20 3.02
CA ARG A 13 -5.42 17.04 4.19
C ARG A 13 -5.31 15.58 4.61
N GLU A 14 -6.36 14.78 4.40
CA GLU A 14 -6.41 13.38 4.85
C GLU A 14 -6.01 12.36 3.78
N VAL A 15 -6.34 12.58 2.50
CA VAL A 15 -6.06 11.63 1.39
C VAL A 15 -4.85 12.07 0.54
N ALA A 16 -4.46 13.33 0.64
CA ALA A 16 -3.49 13.99 -0.24
C ALA A 16 -2.06 14.04 0.30
N GLN A 17 -1.84 13.76 1.60
CA GLN A 17 -0.49 13.78 2.18
C GLN A 17 0.45 12.77 1.54
N GLU A 18 -0.08 11.68 0.98
CA GLU A 18 0.72 10.66 0.28
C GLU A 18 1.15 11.10 -1.14
N PHE A 19 0.42 12.02 -1.76
CA PHE A 19 0.71 12.58 -3.09
C PHE A 19 1.58 13.85 -3.01
N ILE A 20 1.51 14.60 -1.91
CA ILE A 20 2.37 15.77 -1.69
C ILE A 20 3.65 15.29 -1.00
N ILE A 21 4.61 14.81 -1.79
CA ILE A 21 5.85 14.18 -1.30
C ILE A 21 6.57 15.04 -0.26
N ARG A 22 6.64 16.37 -0.42
CA ARG A 22 7.26 17.27 0.57
C ARG A 22 6.64 17.12 1.98
N GLN A 23 5.31 17.07 2.05
CA GLN A 23 4.59 16.89 3.32
C GLN A 23 4.77 15.46 3.83
N ALA A 24 4.73 14.46 2.94
CA ALA A 24 4.94 13.06 3.30
C ALA A 24 6.32 12.82 3.94
N LEU A 25 7.36 13.48 3.42
CA LEU A 25 8.72 13.44 3.97
C LEU A 25 8.80 14.17 5.31
N ALA A 26 8.18 15.34 5.44
CA ALA A 26 8.15 16.08 6.71
C ALA A 26 7.41 15.31 7.81
N THR A 27 6.28 14.68 7.50
CA THR A 27 5.51 13.84 8.44
C THR A 27 6.30 12.64 8.93
N ARG A 28 7.22 12.08 8.13
CA ARG A 28 8.11 10.99 8.58
C ARG A 28 9.09 11.42 9.65
N LEU A 29 9.54 12.67 9.61
CA LEU A 29 10.36 13.24 10.68
C LEU A 29 9.55 13.45 11.97
N LYS A 30 8.21 13.52 11.88
CA LYS A 30 7.30 13.72 13.01
C LYS A 30 6.86 12.43 13.69
N SER A 31 6.54 11.41 12.91
CA SER A 31 5.85 10.20 13.39
C SER A 31 6.80 9.24 14.13
N GLU A 32 6.53 8.95 15.41
CA GLU A 32 7.37 8.03 16.22
C GLU A 32 7.61 6.65 15.56
N PRO A 33 6.60 5.98 14.97
CA PRO A 33 6.83 4.75 14.20
C PRO A 33 7.81 4.93 13.04
N GLU A 34 7.69 6.04 12.29
CA GLU A 34 8.55 6.33 11.13
C GLU A 34 9.98 6.66 11.55
N GLN A 35 10.14 7.38 12.67
CA GLN A 35 11.45 7.71 13.24
C GLN A 35 12.29 6.48 13.55
N LYS A 36 11.68 5.35 13.92
CA LYS A 36 12.40 4.09 14.15
C LYS A 36 13.11 3.60 12.89
N TYR A 37 12.49 3.75 11.72
CA TYR A 37 13.13 3.41 10.45
C TYR A 37 14.29 4.36 10.14
N LEU A 38 14.12 5.66 10.36
CA LEU A 38 15.18 6.66 10.19
C LEU A 38 16.40 6.32 11.06
N ILE A 39 16.16 6.06 12.34
CA ILE A 39 17.18 5.69 13.32
C ILE A 39 17.87 4.38 12.92
N SER A 40 17.16 3.44 12.29
CA SER A 40 17.78 2.20 11.82
C SER A 40 18.75 2.41 10.64
N ILE A 41 18.57 3.49 9.87
CA ILE A 41 19.42 3.84 8.72
C ILE A 41 20.61 4.68 9.18
N VAL A 42 20.40 5.76 9.94
CA VAL A 42 21.46 6.74 10.27
C VAL A 42 21.92 6.73 11.74
N GLY A 43 21.28 5.93 12.58
CA GLY A 43 21.50 5.91 14.03
C GLY A 43 20.66 6.95 14.77
N GLU A 44 20.70 6.87 16.11
CA GLU A 44 19.90 7.75 16.99
C GLU A 44 20.42 9.20 16.97
N ARG A 45 21.74 9.37 16.81
CA ARG A 45 22.39 10.69 16.72
C ARG A 45 23.08 10.87 15.37
N ALA A 46 22.52 11.74 14.54
CA ALA A 46 23.01 12.03 13.19
C ALA A 46 22.95 13.53 12.89
N TYR A 47 23.47 13.96 11.74
CA TYR A 47 23.28 15.33 11.26
C TYR A 47 21.86 15.50 10.72
N PHE A 48 21.33 16.72 10.72
CA PHE A 48 19.98 16.97 10.22
C PHE A 48 19.80 16.52 8.77
N SER A 49 20.77 16.82 7.89
CA SER A 49 20.81 16.31 6.52
C SER A 49 20.66 14.80 6.38
N ASP A 50 21.21 14.03 7.34
CA ASP A 50 21.17 12.57 7.28
C ASP A 50 19.79 12.03 7.62
N PHE A 51 19.11 12.61 8.61
CA PHE A 51 17.72 12.26 8.91
C PHE A 51 16.80 12.53 7.73
N VAL A 52 17.01 13.64 7.02
CA VAL A 52 16.22 14.01 5.84
C VAL A 52 16.46 13.03 4.68
N LYS A 53 17.70 12.64 4.43
CA LYS A 53 18.05 11.59 3.44
C LYS A 53 17.47 10.24 3.84
N ALA A 54 17.52 9.88 5.11
CA ALA A 54 16.92 8.65 5.63
C ALA A 54 15.39 8.66 5.43
N ALA A 55 14.73 9.81 5.50
CA ALA A 55 13.29 9.93 5.23
C ALA A 55 12.98 9.64 3.75
N VAL A 56 13.84 10.08 2.83
CA VAL A 56 13.73 9.76 1.40
C VAL A 56 13.95 8.26 1.17
N VAL A 57 15.01 7.67 1.74
CA VAL A 57 15.29 6.21 1.63
C VAL A 57 14.12 5.38 2.18
N SER A 58 13.63 5.73 3.37
CA SER A 58 12.48 5.06 3.99
C SER A 58 11.25 5.15 3.09
N TYR A 59 10.97 6.32 2.51
CA TYR A 59 9.85 6.52 1.59
C TYR A 59 9.98 5.66 0.32
N ILE A 60 11.14 5.68 -0.32
CA ILE A 60 11.41 4.92 -1.55
C ILE A 60 11.30 3.40 -1.30
N TYR A 61 11.89 2.91 -0.21
CA TYR A 61 11.92 1.49 0.12
C TYR A 61 10.56 0.99 0.62
N HIS A 62 10.03 1.56 1.70
CA HIS A 62 8.83 1.03 2.37
C HIS A 62 7.53 1.38 1.67
N TYR A 63 7.46 2.58 1.08
CA TYR A 63 6.22 3.10 0.53
C TYR A 63 6.12 2.93 -0.99
N ARG A 64 7.22 3.18 -1.71
CA ARG A 64 7.26 2.97 -3.17
C ARG A 64 7.67 1.56 -3.59
N GLY A 65 8.21 0.75 -2.67
CA GLY A 65 8.55 -0.65 -2.93
C GLY A 65 9.70 -0.80 -3.92
N VAL A 66 10.66 0.12 -3.89
CA VAL A 66 11.86 0.06 -4.74
C VAL A 66 12.92 -0.77 -4.02
N HIS A 67 13.36 -1.83 -4.70
CA HIS A 67 14.38 -2.75 -4.21
C HIS A 67 15.61 -2.73 -5.13
N THR A 68 16.79 -2.83 -4.53
CA THR A 68 18.09 -2.87 -5.24
C THR A 68 18.60 -4.29 -5.46
N VAL A 69 17.86 -5.31 -4.99
CA VAL A 69 18.18 -6.72 -5.16
C VAL A 69 16.92 -7.49 -5.53
N ASP A 70 17.05 -8.44 -6.47
CA ASP A 70 15.95 -9.32 -6.90
C ASP A 70 15.49 -10.25 -5.77
N LEU A 71 14.30 -9.98 -5.23
CA LEU A 71 13.70 -10.72 -4.12
C LEU A 71 13.34 -12.17 -4.47
N THR A 72 13.19 -12.51 -5.76
CA THR A 72 12.88 -13.89 -6.18
C THR A 72 13.99 -14.87 -5.85
N SER A 73 15.23 -14.38 -5.69
CA SER A 73 16.38 -15.17 -5.26
C SER A 73 16.40 -15.50 -3.76
N SER A 74 15.51 -14.89 -2.97
CA SER A 74 15.48 -14.98 -1.49
C SER A 74 14.33 -15.81 -0.92
N GLU A 75 13.57 -16.52 -1.77
CA GLU A 75 12.53 -17.45 -1.33
C GLU A 75 13.13 -18.57 -0.46
N GLY A 76 12.81 -18.57 0.85
CA GLY A 76 13.30 -19.55 1.83
C GLY A 76 14.46 -19.06 2.72
N ALA A 77 14.89 -17.81 2.59
CA ALA A 77 15.93 -17.22 3.43
C ALA A 77 15.49 -17.10 4.90
N ALA A 78 16.45 -17.25 5.82
CA ALA A 78 16.18 -17.11 7.25
C ALA A 78 15.84 -15.65 7.63
N PRO A 79 15.08 -15.39 8.71
CA PRO A 79 14.71 -14.03 9.12
C PRO A 79 15.91 -13.09 9.37
N GLU A 80 17.07 -13.62 9.76
CA GLU A 80 18.30 -12.85 9.96
C GLU A 80 18.95 -12.44 8.64
N GLU A 81 18.93 -13.34 7.64
CA GLU A 81 19.41 -13.07 6.28
C GLU A 81 18.54 -12.01 5.61
N LEU A 82 17.22 -12.07 5.81
CA LEU A 82 16.28 -11.05 5.32
C LEU A 82 16.52 -9.67 5.94
N ARG A 83 16.88 -9.61 7.23
CA ARG A 83 17.28 -8.33 7.87
C ARG A 83 18.61 -7.80 7.35
N GLY A 84 19.58 -8.68 7.15
CA GLY A 84 20.87 -8.32 6.54
C GLY A 84 20.70 -7.78 5.12
N LEU A 85 19.81 -8.42 4.34
CA LEU A 85 19.45 -7.98 2.99
C LEU A 85 18.78 -6.61 3.01
N ALA A 86 17.78 -6.40 3.88
CA ALA A 86 17.09 -5.11 3.99
C ALA A 86 18.06 -3.98 4.34
N LYS A 87 18.98 -4.22 5.29
CA LYS A 87 20.01 -3.24 5.64
C LYS A 87 20.93 -2.91 4.47
N LYS A 88 21.40 -3.94 3.75
CA LYS A 88 22.21 -3.74 2.53
C LYS A 88 21.47 -2.89 1.50
N GLN A 89 20.18 -3.16 1.27
CA GLN A 89 19.37 -2.35 0.34
C GLN A 89 19.21 -0.91 0.82
N TRP A 90 19.04 -0.67 2.12
CA TRP A 90 18.99 0.68 2.67
C TRP A 90 20.30 1.43 2.49
N ASP A 91 21.44 0.78 2.72
CA ASP A 91 22.76 1.38 2.53
C ASP A 91 23.01 1.74 1.06
N GLU A 92 22.61 0.87 0.12
CA GLU A 92 22.68 1.11 -1.33
C GLU A 92 21.78 2.29 -1.76
N LEU A 93 20.51 2.28 -1.35
CA LEU A 93 19.58 3.38 -1.63
C LEU A 93 20.05 4.70 -0.99
N TYR A 94 20.64 4.65 0.20
CA TYR A 94 21.21 5.84 0.84
C TYR A 94 22.40 6.39 0.04
N GLY A 95 23.25 5.52 -0.52
CA GLY A 95 24.31 5.90 -1.46
C GLY A 95 23.77 6.53 -2.76
N GLU A 96 22.71 5.96 -3.33
CA GLU A 96 22.02 6.52 -4.50
C GLU A 96 21.43 7.90 -4.21
N VAL A 97 20.68 8.03 -3.11
CA VAL A 97 20.09 9.31 -2.67
C VAL A 97 21.17 10.37 -2.43
N ASN A 98 22.30 10.00 -1.82
CA ASN A 98 23.45 10.90 -1.67
C ASN A 98 24.01 11.38 -3.01
N THR A 99 24.10 10.47 -3.99
CA THR A 99 24.61 10.79 -5.32
C THR A 99 23.66 11.74 -6.07
N LEU A 100 22.36 11.47 -6.02
CA LEU A 100 21.34 12.30 -6.67
C LEU A 100 21.21 13.67 -5.99
N LEU A 101 21.18 13.71 -4.65
CA LEU A 101 20.98 14.95 -3.92
C LEU A 101 22.24 15.82 -3.87
N SER A 102 23.43 15.23 -3.76
CA SER A 102 24.71 15.94 -3.58
C SER A 102 24.59 16.99 -2.46
N ASP A 103 24.90 18.26 -2.76
CA ASP A 103 24.75 19.43 -1.90
C ASP A 103 23.46 20.24 -2.14
N SER A 104 22.52 19.69 -2.92
CA SER A 104 21.30 20.40 -3.32
C SER A 104 20.41 20.76 -2.13
N PHE A 105 20.36 19.92 -1.09
CA PHE A 105 19.58 20.22 0.11
C PHE A 105 20.13 21.43 0.88
N GLN A 106 21.45 21.52 1.03
CA GLN A 106 22.09 22.68 1.66
C GLN A 106 21.85 23.96 0.83
N LYS A 107 22.05 23.86 -0.50
CA LYS A 107 21.78 24.97 -1.43
C LYS A 107 20.33 25.44 -1.37
N GLU A 108 19.37 24.52 -1.33
CA GLU A 108 17.95 24.84 -1.23
C GLU A 108 17.62 25.60 0.06
N ARG A 109 18.16 25.20 1.21
CA ARG A 109 17.96 25.93 2.46
C ARG A 109 18.61 27.31 2.45
N GLU A 110 19.79 27.44 1.85
CA GLU A 110 20.44 28.75 1.69
C GLU A 110 19.61 29.69 0.81
N LEU A 111 19.03 29.18 -0.28
CA LEU A 111 18.14 29.96 -1.15
C LEU A 111 16.82 30.31 -0.47
N LEU A 112 16.24 29.40 0.33
CA LEU A 112 15.07 29.68 1.16
C LEU A 112 15.37 30.81 2.17
N ARG A 113 16.56 30.79 2.78
CA ARG A 113 17.02 31.87 3.66
C ARG A 113 17.10 33.20 2.91
N LYS A 114 17.77 33.25 1.75
CA LYS A 114 17.86 34.46 0.91
C LYS A 114 16.47 34.96 0.47
N GLN A 115 15.54 34.06 0.16
CA GLN A 115 14.16 34.41 -0.15
C GLN A 115 13.47 35.12 1.04
N ILE A 116 13.58 34.56 2.24
CA ILE A 116 12.98 35.15 3.45
C ILE A 116 13.68 36.47 3.82
N GLU A 117 14.99 36.61 3.60
CA GLU A 117 15.72 37.86 3.78
C GLU A 117 15.22 38.96 2.83
N ILE A 118 14.95 38.63 1.55
CA ILE A 118 14.35 39.58 0.60
C ILE A 118 12.95 39.98 1.07
N GLN A 119 12.12 39.01 1.50
CA GLN A 119 10.78 39.28 2.02
C GLN A 119 10.79 40.20 3.24
N LEU A 120 11.68 39.91 4.20
CA LEU A 120 11.91 40.73 5.39
C LEU A 120 12.31 42.16 4.97
N ARG A 121 13.28 42.29 4.07
CA ARG A 121 13.76 43.61 3.64
C ARG A 121 12.70 44.39 2.88
N ALA A 122 11.90 43.73 2.06
CA ALA A 122 10.78 44.35 1.35
C ALA A 122 9.73 44.89 2.33
N ALA A 123 9.40 44.13 3.37
CA ALA A 123 8.47 44.55 4.41
C ALA A 123 9.02 45.72 5.24
N GLU A 124 10.30 45.70 5.61
CA GLU A 124 10.95 46.82 6.31
C GLU A 124 10.98 48.10 5.47
N ILE A 125 11.32 47.99 4.18
CA ILE A 125 11.35 49.14 3.26
C ILE A 125 9.96 49.76 3.14
N ARG A 126 8.91 48.93 3.00
CA ARG A 126 7.53 49.42 2.96
C ARG A 126 7.14 50.09 4.28
N LEU A 127 7.42 49.45 5.42
CA LEU A 127 7.07 49.97 6.74
C LEU A 127 7.75 51.32 7.03
N LYS A 128 9.01 51.47 6.64
CA LYS A 128 9.81 52.69 6.85
C LYS A 128 9.61 53.75 5.75
N GLY A 129 8.90 53.43 4.66
CA GLY A 129 8.76 54.31 3.49
C GLY A 129 10.08 54.55 2.76
N GLU A 130 11.01 53.59 2.77
CA GLU A 130 12.30 53.71 2.08
C GLU A 130 12.15 53.55 0.55
N SER A 131 13.14 54.04 -0.21
CA SER A 131 13.14 53.92 -1.67
C SER A 131 13.17 52.46 -2.15
N LYS A 132 12.29 52.12 -3.11
CA LYS A 132 12.26 50.82 -3.78
C LYS A 132 13.59 50.45 -4.44
N SER A 133 14.41 51.44 -4.83
CA SER A 133 15.73 51.19 -5.44
C SER A 133 16.69 50.43 -4.53
N LYS A 134 16.55 50.55 -3.20
CA LYS A 134 17.36 49.76 -2.26
C LYS A 134 17.01 48.27 -2.30
N LEU A 135 15.72 47.95 -2.43
CA LEU A 135 15.25 46.56 -2.56
C LEU A 135 15.68 45.98 -3.89
N GLN A 136 15.51 46.74 -4.98
CA GLN A 136 15.90 46.33 -6.32
C GLN A 136 17.40 46.01 -6.39
N LYS A 137 18.25 46.86 -5.81
CA LYS A 137 19.70 46.60 -5.76
C LYS A 137 20.04 45.32 -4.98
N LEU A 138 19.42 45.10 -3.82
CA LEU A 138 19.61 43.87 -3.05
C LEU A 138 19.20 42.62 -3.86
N ILE A 139 18.04 42.69 -4.52
CA ILE A 139 17.56 41.60 -5.37
C ILE A 139 18.55 41.36 -6.51
N GLN A 140 19.00 42.41 -7.20
CA GLN A 140 19.99 42.31 -8.27
C GLN A 140 21.27 41.63 -7.81
N ASP A 141 21.85 42.06 -6.68
CA ASP A 141 23.07 41.48 -6.12
C ASP A 141 22.90 39.98 -5.79
N ILE A 142 21.74 39.62 -5.21
CA ILE A 142 21.40 38.22 -4.91
C ILE A 142 21.19 37.42 -6.20
N LEU A 143 20.52 37.98 -7.21
CA LEU A 143 20.28 37.27 -8.47
C LEU A 143 21.59 36.97 -9.21
N VAL A 144 22.52 37.94 -9.25
CA VAL A 144 23.86 37.72 -9.80
C VAL A 144 24.59 36.61 -9.04
N GLU A 145 24.53 36.63 -7.71
CA GLU A 145 25.13 35.58 -6.89
C GLU A 145 24.52 34.21 -7.17
N VAL A 146 23.19 34.11 -7.20
CA VAL A 146 22.50 32.83 -7.39
C VAL A 146 22.76 32.27 -8.78
N TYR A 147 22.69 33.12 -9.81
CA TYR A 147 22.95 32.72 -11.19
C TYR A 147 24.37 32.18 -11.39
N THR A 148 25.36 32.78 -10.72
CA THR A 148 26.78 32.43 -10.90
C THR A 148 27.23 31.23 -10.06
N LYS A 149 26.69 31.06 -8.85
CA LYS A 149 27.17 30.04 -7.89
C LYS A 149 26.31 28.77 -7.84
N TYR A 150 25.07 28.80 -8.32
CA TYR A 150 24.12 27.69 -8.16
C TYR A 150 23.77 27.04 -9.49
N PRO A 151 23.40 25.75 -9.50
CA PRO A 151 22.89 25.10 -10.70
C PRO A 151 21.66 25.83 -11.25
N ARG A 152 21.48 25.79 -12.58
CA ARG A 152 20.36 26.46 -13.27
C ARG A 152 18.98 26.04 -12.71
N THR A 153 18.85 24.79 -12.28
CA THR A 153 17.62 24.29 -11.64
C THR A 153 17.23 25.09 -10.40
N HIS A 154 18.21 25.36 -9.53
CA HIS A 154 18.02 26.11 -8.30
C HIS A 154 17.72 27.59 -8.58
N PHE A 155 18.37 28.16 -9.60
CA PHE A 155 18.09 29.54 -10.03
C PHE A 155 16.64 29.71 -10.51
N ILE A 156 16.14 28.79 -11.36
CA ILE A 156 14.75 28.80 -11.84
C ILE A 156 13.76 28.71 -10.66
N ASP A 157 13.99 27.80 -9.72
CA ASP A 157 13.10 27.65 -8.57
C ASP A 157 13.12 28.89 -7.67
N PHE A 158 14.31 29.44 -7.42
CA PHE A 158 14.48 30.66 -6.64
C PHE A 158 13.75 31.85 -7.30
N MET A 159 13.93 32.04 -8.60
CA MET A 159 13.24 33.05 -9.40
C MET A 159 11.73 32.87 -9.36
N GLY A 160 11.24 31.64 -9.47
CA GLY A 160 9.82 31.31 -9.36
C GLY A 160 9.24 31.68 -7.99
N ASN A 161 9.99 31.40 -6.92
CA ASN A 161 9.56 31.66 -5.55
C ASN A 161 9.52 33.16 -5.22
N ILE A 162 10.56 33.92 -5.56
CA ILE A 162 10.61 35.37 -5.29
C ILE A 162 9.63 36.16 -6.18
N ASN A 163 9.24 35.63 -7.35
CA ASN A 163 8.17 36.20 -8.18
C ASN A 163 6.77 35.73 -7.80
N TYR A 164 6.61 34.86 -6.80
CA TYR A 164 5.33 34.25 -6.42
C TYR A 164 4.66 33.43 -7.54
N PHE A 165 5.44 32.91 -8.50
CA PHE A 165 4.93 32.04 -9.58
C PHE A 165 4.78 30.59 -9.14
N THR A 166 5.64 30.11 -8.25
CA THR A 166 5.65 28.71 -7.79
C THR A 166 4.34 28.29 -7.12
N PRO A 167 3.78 29.02 -6.12
CA PRO A 167 2.58 28.58 -5.44
C PRO A 167 1.36 28.31 -6.35
N PRO A 168 0.95 29.22 -7.27
CA PRO A 168 -0.20 28.95 -8.12
C PRO A 168 0.03 27.81 -9.11
N ILE A 169 1.23 27.69 -9.70
CA ILE A 169 1.57 26.59 -10.61
C ILE A 169 1.52 25.25 -9.88
N ARG A 170 2.12 25.18 -8.69
CA ARG A 170 2.13 23.95 -7.90
C ARG A 170 0.72 23.52 -7.51
N VAL A 171 -0.15 24.46 -7.12
CA VAL A 171 -1.57 24.18 -6.84
C VAL A 171 -2.29 23.64 -8.07
N GLU A 172 -1.97 24.14 -9.26
CA GLU A 172 -2.52 23.62 -10.51
C GLU A 172 -2.04 22.18 -10.79
N LYS A 173 -0.75 21.89 -10.66
CA LYS A 173 -0.21 20.52 -10.85
C LYS A 173 -0.78 19.54 -9.83
N ILE A 174 -0.93 19.97 -8.57
CA ILE A 174 -1.64 19.22 -7.52
C ILE A 174 -3.07 18.89 -7.96
N LYS A 175 -3.83 19.87 -8.47
CA LYS A 175 -5.20 19.64 -8.97
C LYS A 175 -5.23 18.65 -10.13
N LEU A 176 -4.27 18.72 -11.05
CA LEU A 176 -4.16 17.77 -12.16
C LEU A 176 -3.88 16.35 -11.67
N ALA A 177 -3.03 16.19 -10.65
CA ALA A 177 -2.76 14.89 -10.03
C ALA A 177 -4.00 14.25 -9.40
N TYR A 178 -4.91 15.04 -8.81
CA TYR A 178 -6.19 14.54 -8.26
C TYR A 178 -7.31 14.39 -9.29
N GLY A 179 -7.29 15.20 -10.35
CA GLY A 179 -8.26 15.15 -11.43
C GLY A 179 -7.91 14.01 -12.38
N PHE A 180 -8.34 12.78 -12.05
CA PHE A 180 -8.19 11.60 -12.91
C PHE A 180 -8.42 11.95 -14.38
N LYS A 181 -7.33 12.06 -15.16
CA LYS A 181 -7.43 12.13 -16.61
C LYS A 181 -7.71 10.72 -17.15
N PRO A 182 -8.50 10.61 -18.22
CA PRO A 182 -8.59 9.36 -18.95
C PRO A 182 -7.18 8.97 -19.42
N LYS A 183 -6.82 7.70 -19.26
CA LYS A 183 -5.60 7.15 -19.87
C LYS A 183 -5.69 7.37 -21.39
N PRO A 184 -4.61 7.79 -22.05
CA PRO A 184 -4.54 7.82 -23.52
C PRO A 184 -4.94 6.47 -24.10
N ILE A 185 -5.71 6.48 -25.19
CA ILE A 185 -6.26 5.26 -25.80
C ILE A 185 -5.16 4.54 -26.61
N GLU A 186 -4.18 5.30 -27.13
CA GLU A 186 -3.07 4.78 -27.92
C GLU A 186 -1.74 4.81 -27.15
N LEU A 187 -0.98 3.71 -27.22
CA LEU A 187 0.28 3.51 -26.50
C LEU A 187 1.34 4.57 -26.83
N GLU A 188 1.39 5.02 -28.09
CA GLU A 188 2.34 6.06 -28.53
C GLU A 188 2.01 7.42 -27.92
N GLU A 189 0.73 7.78 -27.87
CA GLU A 189 0.25 9.00 -27.21
C GLU A 189 0.48 8.94 -25.70
N ASP A 190 0.35 7.77 -25.08
CA ASP A 190 0.72 7.58 -23.67
C ASP A 190 2.21 7.83 -23.46
N ILE A 191 3.10 7.18 -24.21
CA ILE A 191 4.54 7.29 -24.00
C ILE A 191 5.08 8.69 -24.29
N LYS A 192 4.60 9.33 -25.36
CA LYS A 192 5.08 10.65 -25.82
C LYS A 192 4.35 11.81 -25.13
N GLY A 193 3.24 11.53 -24.46
CA GLY A 193 2.43 12.52 -23.76
C GLY A 193 3.10 13.04 -22.49
N PRO A 194 2.81 14.29 -22.08
CA PRO A 194 3.24 14.80 -20.80
C PRO A 194 2.39 14.20 -19.67
N HIS A 195 2.98 13.39 -18.78
CA HIS A 195 2.29 12.98 -17.53
C HIS A 195 2.72 13.85 -16.36
N GLU A 196 2.10 15.02 -16.27
CA GLU A 196 2.38 16.00 -15.22
C GLU A 196 1.88 15.54 -13.85
N GLU A 197 0.83 14.73 -13.85
CA GLU A 197 0.20 14.13 -12.67
C GLU A 197 1.13 13.20 -11.88
N GLU A 198 2.17 12.65 -12.52
CA GLU A 198 3.09 11.69 -11.90
C GLU A 198 4.16 12.37 -11.05
N CYS A 199 4.50 13.63 -11.34
CA CYS A 199 5.62 14.32 -10.68
C CYS A 199 5.31 15.80 -10.50
N ILE A 200 4.81 16.18 -9.32
CA ILE A 200 4.35 17.54 -9.04
C ILE A 200 5.52 18.53 -9.09
N GLU A 201 6.65 18.22 -8.47
CA GLU A 201 7.80 19.11 -8.33
C GLU A 201 8.65 19.21 -9.60
N ILE A 202 8.81 18.12 -10.36
CA ILE A 202 9.43 18.14 -11.69
C ILE A 202 8.54 18.89 -12.68
N SER A 203 7.22 18.65 -12.68
CA SER A 203 6.31 19.35 -13.61
C SER A 203 6.16 20.83 -13.26
N THR A 204 6.16 21.18 -11.97
CA THR A 204 6.22 22.57 -11.52
C THR A 204 7.49 23.25 -12.03
N HIS A 205 8.65 22.57 -11.97
CA HIS A 205 9.90 23.09 -12.50
C HIS A 205 9.85 23.38 -14.00
N LYS A 206 9.34 22.43 -14.79
CA LYS A 206 9.20 22.58 -16.25
C LYS A 206 8.30 23.76 -16.63
N GLU A 207 7.17 23.89 -15.95
CA GLU A 207 6.24 25.01 -16.17
C GLU A 207 6.85 26.35 -15.74
N LEU A 208 7.56 26.38 -14.60
CA LEU A 208 8.27 27.58 -14.15
C LEU A 208 9.32 28.02 -15.15
N ARG A 209 10.11 27.08 -15.69
CA ARG A 209 11.11 27.36 -16.72
C ARG A 209 10.45 28.02 -17.93
N LYS A 210 9.41 27.42 -18.49
CA LYS A 210 8.68 27.96 -19.63
C LYS A 210 8.13 29.37 -19.36
N LYS A 211 7.46 29.54 -18.22
CA LYS A 211 6.88 30.84 -17.82
C LYS A 211 7.93 31.92 -17.62
N LEU A 212 9.07 31.55 -17.03
CA LEU A 212 10.17 32.49 -16.88
C LEU A 212 10.78 32.81 -18.25
N GLU A 213 10.97 31.84 -19.15
CA GLU A 213 11.50 32.05 -20.51
C GLU A 213 10.60 32.99 -21.34
N GLU A 214 9.28 33.00 -21.10
CA GLU A 214 8.35 33.98 -21.68
C GLU A 214 8.55 35.41 -21.13
N THR A 215 9.13 35.55 -19.93
CA THR A 215 9.23 36.82 -19.20
C THR A 215 10.66 37.38 -19.20
N ILE A 216 11.66 36.51 -19.30
CA ILE A 216 13.09 36.78 -19.16
C ILE A 216 13.79 35.88 -20.18
N ASP A 217 14.56 36.45 -21.10
CA ASP A 217 15.35 35.66 -22.04
C ASP A 217 16.56 35.03 -21.33
N PHE A 218 16.52 33.72 -21.15
CA PHE A 218 17.60 32.96 -20.50
C PHE A 218 18.79 32.65 -21.40
N GLU A 219 18.65 32.76 -22.73
CA GLU A 219 19.76 32.51 -23.65
C GLU A 219 20.74 33.69 -23.68
N THR A 220 20.25 34.91 -23.48
CA THR A 220 21.06 36.14 -23.34
C THR A 220 21.56 36.41 -21.93
N LEU A 221 21.20 35.58 -20.94
CA LEU A 221 21.64 35.68 -19.53
C LEU A 221 23.14 35.37 -19.31
N THR A 222 23.95 35.42 -20.36
CA THR A 222 25.42 35.43 -20.45
C THR A 222 26.20 35.82 -19.19
N SER A 223 25.80 36.98 -18.69
CA SER A 223 26.51 37.88 -17.77
C SER A 223 26.03 39.33 -17.99
N ASP A 224 25.04 39.56 -18.86
CA ASP A 224 24.52 40.90 -19.12
C ASP A 224 23.79 41.44 -17.89
N VAL A 225 24.48 42.34 -17.20
CA VAL A 225 24.01 43.08 -16.03
C VAL A 225 22.64 43.72 -16.31
N GLU A 226 22.38 44.13 -17.55
CA GLU A 226 21.12 44.74 -17.99
C GLU A 226 19.91 43.77 -17.90
N VAL A 227 20.08 42.49 -18.24
CA VAL A 227 19.00 41.48 -18.18
C VAL A 227 18.65 41.17 -16.72
N LEU A 228 19.66 41.05 -15.85
CA LEU A 228 19.46 40.85 -14.42
C LEU A 228 18.92 42.11 -13.72
N GLU A 229 19.26 43.31 -14.20
CA GLU A 229 18.67 44.56 -13.72
C GLU A 229 17.17 44.62 -14.07
N HIS A 230 16.80 44.28 -15.31
CA HIS A 230 15.40 44.20 -15.70
C HIS A 230 14.61 43.17 -14.87
N ALA A 231 15.15 41.96 -14.72
CA ALA A 231 14.57 40.91 -13.89
C ALA A 231 14.40 41.38 -12.43
N SER A 232 15.39 42.07 -11.87
CA SER A 232 15.32 42.61 -10.50
C SER A 232 14.20 43.62 -10.32
N SER A 233 13.92 44.45 -11.34
CA SER A 233 12.82 45.41 -11.32
C SER A 233 11.47 44.69 -11.28
N ILE A 234 11.27 43.68 -12.13
CA ILE A 234 10.04 42.87 -12.16
C ILE A 234 9.82 42.17 -10.81
N VAL A 235 10.86 41.52 -10.28
CA VAL A 235 10.80 40.85 -8.98
C VAL A 235 10.46 41.83 -7.87
N THR A 236 11.07 43.03 -7.88
CA THR A 236 10.80 44.08 -6.88
C THR A 236 9.32 44.47 -6.88
N GLU A 237 8.75 44.69 -8.05
CA GLU A 237 7.34 45.07 -8.19
C GLU A 237 6.40 43.95 -7.73
N ASN A 238 6.67 42.71 -8.14
CA ASN A 238 5.90 41.54 -7.71
C ASN A 238 6.01 41.32 -6.20
N MET A 239 7.20 41.44 -5.62
CA MET A 239 7.43 41.29 -4.18
C MET A 239 6.64 42.35 -3.40
N LEU A 240 6.74 43.61 -3.79
CA LEU A 240 6.00 44.70 -3.16
C LEU A 240 4.48 44.58 -3.36
N ARG A 241 4.00 43.91 -4.40
CA ARG A 241 2.56 43.65 -4.58
C ARG A 241 2.04 42.57 -3.62
N ASN A 242 2.85 41.56 -3.32
CA ASN A 242 2.42 40.38 -2.58
C ASN A 242 2.67 40.45 -1.06
N ILE A 243 3.56 41.33 -0.57
CA ILE A 243 3.69 41.57 0.87
C ILE A 243 2.50 42.37 1.44
N PRO A 244 2.23 42.28 2.76
CA PRO A 244 1.11 43.00 3.37
C PRO A 244 1.19 44.52 3.19
N GLN A 245 0.02 45.17 3.09
CA GLN A 245 -0.07 46.62 2.86
C GLN A 245 -0.27 47.43 4.14
N LYS A 246 -0.89 46.84 5.17
CA LYS A 246 -1.20 47.54 6.43
C LYS A 246 0.01 47.50 7.38
N GLU A 247 0.21 48.57 8.13
CA GLU A 247 1.34 48.72 9.07
C GLU A 247 1.40 47.59 10.11
N LEU A 248 0.25 47.26 10.71
CA LEU A 248 0.13 46.22 11.74
C LEU A 248 0.48 44.83 11.18
N ASP A 249 0.01 44.54 9.96
CA ASP A 249 0.32 43.30 9.25
C ASP A 249 1.78 43.22 8.82
N LEU A 250 2.39 44.34 8.41
CA LEU A 250 3.81 44.42 8.08
C LEU A 250 4.68 44.09 9.30
N SER A 251 4.35 44.64 10.47
CA SER A 251 5.07 44.35 11.71
C SER A 251 5.02 42.86 12.07
N ALA A 252 3.83 42.27 12.01
CA ALA A 252 3.63 40.84 12.25
C ALA A 252 4.37 39.96 11.22
N TYR A 253 4.37 40.35 9.94
CA TYR A 253 5.07 39.67 8.86
C TYR A 253 6.59 39.72 9.04
N ILE A 254 7.13 40.88 9.46
CA ILE A 254 8.55 41.06 9.80
C ILE A 254 8.96 40.10 10.92
N ASP A 255 8.16 40.01 11.98
CA ASP A 255 8.46 39.13 13.12
C ASP A 255 8.38 37.66 12.74
N ALA A 256 7.40 37.27 11.90
CA ALA A 256 7.32 35.92 11.36
C ALA A 256 8.56 35.57 10.50
N CYS A 257 9.00 36.49 9.63
CA CYS A 257 10.22 36.29 8.83
C CYS A 257 11.46 36.13 9.71
N LYS A 258 11.61 36.96 10.76
CA LYS A 258 12.73 36.84 11.72
C LYS A 258 12.75 35.49 12.42
N LEU A 259 11.59 35.00 12.88
CA LEU A 259 11.50 33.67 13.49
C LEU A 259 11.84 32.58 12.47
N LYS A 260 11.31 32.64 11.23
CA LYS A 260 11.66 31.66 10.18
C LYS A 260 13.18 31.63 9.93
N LEU A 261 13.85 32.79 9.88
CA LEU A 261 15.31 32.88 9.74
C LEU A 261 16.06 32.30 10.95
N GLU A 262 15.59 32.56 12.17
CA GLU A 262 16.17 31.98 13.40
C GLU A 262 16.07 30.45 13.38
N LEU A 263 14.92 29.90 13.00
CA LEU A 263 14.71 28.46 12.89
C LEU A 263 15.60 27.82 11.83
N LEU A 264 15.72 28.43 10.64
CA LEU A 264 16.64 27.94 9.60
C LEU A 264 18.09 27.94 10.09
N LYS A 265 18.51 28.97 10.84
CA LYS A 265 19.84 29.02 11.44
C LYS A 265 20.06 27.87 12.42
N ILE A 266 19.08 27.56 13.28
CA ILE A 266 19.16 26.40 14.18
C ILE A 266 19.36 25.11 13.39
N LEU A 267 18.57 24.89 12.33
CA LEU A 267 18.70 23.70 11.48
C LEU A 267 20.09 23.59 10.85
N ASP A 268 20.63 24.69 10.33
CA ASP A 268 21.95 24.73 9.70
C ASP A 268 23.09 24.45 10.69
N ASP A 269 22.98 24.89 11.95
CA ASP A 269 23.96 24.56 12.99
C ASP A 269 24.05 23.04 13.22
N TYR A 270 22.94 22.31 13.05
CA TYR A 270 22.85 20.86 13.21
C TYR A 270 23.15 20.04 11.94
N ASP A 271 23.51 20.70 10.84
CA ASP A 271 24.21 20.03 9.73
C ASP A 271 25.70 19.83 10.03
N THR A 272 26.24 20.50 11.05
CA THR A 272 27.65 20.35 11.49
C THR A 272 27.80 19.65 12.83
N LYS A 273 26.69 19.39 13.54
CA LYS A 273 26.67 18.77 14.88
C LYS A 273 25.63 17.65 14.93
N LYS A 274 26.02 16.49 15.47
CA LYS A 274 25.10 15.35 15.63
C LYS A 274 24.07 15.60 16.74
N THR A 275 22.80 15.36 16.46
CA THR A 275 21.68 15.54 17.36
C THR A 275 20.65 14.41 17.22
N THR A 276 19.64 14.38 18.08
CA THR A 276 18.43 13.56 17.89
C THR A 276 17.34 14.43 17.25
N LEU A 277 16.38 13.80 16.55
CA LEU A 277 15.22 14.52 16.01
C LEU A 277 14.40 15.20 17.12
N THR A 278 14.29 14.55 18.29
CA THR A 278 13.58 15.08 19.45
C THR A 278 14.26 16.32 20.02
N ASP A 279 15.58 16.30 20.21
CA ASP A 279 16.32 17.45 20.74
C ASP A 279 16.24 18.65 19.78
N LEU A 280 16.37 18.41 18.48
CA LEU A 280 16.27 19.44 17.45
C LEU A 280 14.87 20.09 17.46
N TYR A 281 13.83 19.27 17.46
CA TYR A 281 12.44 19.74 17.54
C TYR A 281 12.21 20.56 18.81
N GLU A 282 12.68 20.11 19.98
CA GLU A 282 12.46 20.82 21.24
C GLU A 282 13.15 22.19 21.29
N ILE A 283 14.32 22.35 20.65
CA ILE A 283 14.98 23.66 20.53
C ILE A 283 14.13 24.61 19.67
N CYS A 284 13.68 24.16 18.51
CA CYS A 284 12.82 24.96 17.63
C CYS A 284 11.47 25.27 18.28
N ARG A 285 10.86 24.29 18.95
CA ARG A 285 9.60 24.42 19.70
C ARG A 285 9.69 25.50 20.77
N LYS A 286 10.81 25.59 21.49
CA LYS A 286 11.04 26.64 22.50
C LYS A 286 11.10 28.03 21.86
N ALA A 287 11.79 28.18 20.73
CA ALA A 287 11.86 29.45 20.00
C ALA A 287 10.48 29.91 19.52
N ILE A 288 9.71 29.00 18.90
CA ILE A 288 8.35 29.30 18.40
C ILE A 288 7.40 29.64 19.56
N THR A 289 7.35 28.79 20.60
CA THR A 289 6.50 29.03 21.78
C THR A 289 6.80 30.38 22.43
N SER A 290 8.09 30.75 22.55
CA SER A 290 8.49 32.02 23.14
C SER A 290 7.94 33.22 22.36
N GLN A 291 7.97 33.17 21.02
CA GLN A 291 7.40 34.23 20.19
C GLN A 291 5.87 34.27 20.28
N ILE A 292 5.19 33.11 20.29
CA ILE A 292 3.73 33.04 20.45
C ILE A 292 3.30 33.70 21.76
N ILE A 293 3.96 33.37 22.87
CA ILE A 293 3.66 33.94 24.19
C ILE A 293 3.91 35.46 24.19
N ASN A 294 5.02 35.92 23.60
CA ASN A 294 5.31 37.35 23.49
C ASN A 294 4.25 38.11 22.69
N LYS A 295 3.71 37.51 21.62
CA LYS A 295 2.67 38.11 20.78
C LYS A 295 1.26 38.00 21.38
N ALA A 296 1.04 37.09 22.32
CA ALA A 296 -0.23 36.96 23.03
C ALA A 296 -0.57 38.17 23.94
N ALA A 297 0.31 39.16 24.08
CA ALA A 297 0.00 40.42 24.73
C ALA A 297 -1.09 41.22 24.00
N GLU A 298 -1.18 41.10 22.67
CA GLU A 298 -2.13 41.82 21.83
C GLU A 298 -2.85 40.88 20.84
N PRO A 299 -4.19 40.71 20.93
CA PRO A 299 -4.93 39.76 20.10
C PRO A 299 -4.72 39.90 18.59
N ILE A 300 -4.75 41.14 18.08
CA ILE A 300 -4.60 41.44 16.64
C ILE A 300 -3.18 41.12 16.18
N ALA A 301 -2.18 41.37 17.05
CA ALA A 301 -0.79 41.06 16.76
C ALA A 301 -0.55 39.54 16.70
N LEU A 302 -1.13 38.77 17.63
CA LEU A 302 -1.07 37.31 17.62
C LEU A 302 -1.74 36.72 16.37
N GLU A 303 -2.95 37.15 16.03
CA GLU A 303 -3.67 36.72 14.84
C GLU A 303 -2.83 36.92 13.58
N SER A 304 -2.33 38.15 13.39
CA SER A 304 -1.54 38.52 12.22
C SER A 304 -0.22 37.74 12.18
N PHE A 305 0.44 37.57 13.33
CA PHE A 305 1.69 36.82 13.43
C PHE A 305 1.51 35.34 13.06
N LEU A 306 0.48 34.67 13.59
CA LEU A 306 0.20 33.28 13.26
C LEU A 306 -0.17 33.10 11.78
N THR A 307 -0.92 34.05 11.20
CA THR A 307 -1.27 34.09 9.77
C THR A 307 -0.01 33.97 8.90
N TYR A 308 1.00 34.79 9.17
CA TYR A 308 2.23 34.82 8.38
C TYR A 308 3.26 33.77 8.78
N LEU A 309 3.24 33.30 10.02
CA LEU A 309 4.10 32.20 10.45
C LEU A 309 3.71 30.88 9.78
N LEU A 310 2.40 30.60 9.70
CA LEU A 310 1.84 29.36 9.17
C LEU A 310 1.52 29.41 7.67
N ASP A 311 1.58 30.59 7.05
CA ASP A 311 1.14 30.86 5.67
C ASP A 311 -0.33 30.42 5.43
N GLU A 312 -1.20 30.67 6.42
CA GLU A 312 -2.64 30.38 6.39
C GLU A 312 -3.49 31.67 6.29
N THR A 313 -4.76 31.56 5.91
CA THR A 313 -5.66 32.72 5.96
C THR A 313 -6.15 32.98 7.38
N ARG A 314 -6.60 34.22 7.65
CA ARG A 314 -7.13 34.58 8.98
C ARG A 314 -8.33 33.71 9.36
N GLU A 315 -9.20 33.41 8.39
CA GLU A 315 -10.37 32.56 8.61
C GLU A 315 -9.98 31.14 9.02
N GLU A 316 -8.91 30.59 8.45
CA GLU A 316 -8.44 29.24 8.78
C GLU A 316 -7.94 29.17 10.23
N ILE A 317 -7.21 30.19 10.69
CA ILE A 317 -6.70 30.23 12.06
C ILE A 317 -7.83 30.50 13.05
N GLU A 318 -8.76 31.39 12.73
CA GLU A 318 -9.95 31.63 13.54
C GLU A 318 -10.79 30.35 13.69
N GLN A 319 -10.93 29.56 12.62
CA GLN A 319 -11.61 28.28 12.67
C GLN A 319 -10.89 27.28 13.57
N ARG A 320 -9.55 27.18 13.49
CA ARG A 320 -8.74 26.31 14.36
C ARG A 320 -8.88 26.68 15.83
N MET A 321 -8.84 27.97 16.14
CA MET A 321 -9.06 28.51 17.48
C MET A 321 -10.45 28.11 18.02
N LYS A 322 -11.51 28.31 17.22
CA LYS A 322 -12.88 27.92 17.58
C LYS A 322 -13.04 26.42 17.77
N GLN A 323 -12.40 25.60 16.94
CA GLN A 323 -12.40 24.14 17.08
C GLN A 323 -11.76 23.68 18.39
N GLN A 324 -10.77 24.41 18.88
CA GLN A 324 -10.12 24.14 20.18
C GLN A 324 -10.93 24.67 21.38
N GLY A 325 -11.99 25.45 21.15
CA GLY A 325 -12.92 25.90 22.19
C GLY A 325 -12.78 27.37 22.60
N PHE A 326 -11.95 28.16 21.91
CA PHE A 326 -11.82 29.60 22.14
C PHE A 326 -12.80 30.37 21.24
N GLU A 327 -13.69 31.18 21.83
CA GLU A 327 -14.71 31.91 21.07
C GLU A 327 -14.17 33.16 20.38
N ASP A 328 -13.12 33.77 20.93
CA ASP A 328 -12.43 34.94 20.39
C ASP A 328 -10.93 34.96 20.71
N TRP A 329 -10.22 35.91 20.10
CA TRP A 329 -8.77 36.07 20.26
C TRP A 329 -8.35 36.55 21.66
N TYR A 330 -9.21 37.26 22.40
CA TYR A 330 -8.90 37.71 23.76
C TYR A 330 -8.87 36.52 24.72
N SER A 331 -9.79 35.58 24.54
CA SER A 331 -9.87 34.30 25.25
C SER A 331 -8.63 33.44 25.05
N LEU A 332 -8.13 33.36 23.80
CA LEU A 332 -6.88 32.67 23.51
C LEU A 332 -5.68 33.38 24.17
N CYS A 333 -5.57 34.70 24.03
CA CYS A 333 -4.46 35.48 24.58
C CYS A 333 -4.39 35.39 26.12
N SER A 334 -5.53 35.47 26.81
CA SER A 334 -5.58 35.31 28.26
C SER A 334 -5.12 33.91 28.68
N SER A 335 -5.54 32.87 27.95
CA SER A 335 -5.14 31.49 28.20
C SER A 335 -3.65 31.23 27.95
N LEU A 336 -3.05 31.88 26.95
CA LEU A 336 -1.62 31.79 26.65
C LEU A 336 -0.73 32.52 27.67
N THR A 337 -1.26 33.58 28.30
CA THR A 337 -0.51 34.42 29.26
C THR A 337 -0.73 34.04 30.72
N LEU A 338 -1.77 33.24 31.01
CA LEU A 338 -2.02 32.65 32.32
C LEU A 338 -1.14 31.40 32.52
N PRO A 339 -0.30 31.33 33.58
CA PRO A 339 0.46 30.12 33.88
C PRO A 339 -0.50 28.96 34.17
N LEU A 340 -0.35 27.82 33.49
CA LEU A 340 -1.09 26.58 33.79
C LEU A 340 -1.01 26.21 35.27
N ASP A 341 0.13 26.48 35.91
CA ASP A 341 0.33 26.28 37.34
C ASP A 341 -0.74 26.97 38.22
N LYS A 342 -1.26 28.13 37.79
CA LYS A 342 -2.34 28.80 38.50
C LYS A 342 -3.67 28.08 38.36
N LEU A 343 -3.95 27.51 37.19
CA LEU A 343 -5.14 26.68 36.97
C LEU A 343 -5.02 25.38 37.78
N THR A 344 -3.89 24.68 37.69
CA THR A 344 -3.62 23.45 38.45
C THR A 344 -3.77 23.66 39.94
N LYS A 345 -3.16 24.73 40.49
CA LYS A 345 -3.30 25.09 41.90
C LYS A 345 -4.75 25.40 42.30
N LYS A 346 -5.52 26.06 41.44
CA LYS A 346 -6.93 26.37 41.69
C LYS A 346 -7.82 25.12 41.64
N LEU A 347 -7.49 24.18 40.77
CA LEU A 347 -8.15 22.87 40.71
C LEU A 347 -7.84 22.05 41.97
N GLU A 348 -6.58 22.04 42.42
CA GLU A 348 -6.18 21.42 43.69
C GLU A 348 -6.87 22.07 44.90
N GLU A 349 -6.92 23.41 44.97
CA GLU A 349 -7.65 24.16 46.01
C GLU A 349 -9.15 23.80 46.04
N ALA A 350 -9.72 23.39 44.90
CA ALA A 350 -11.11 22.96 44.78
C ALA A 350 -11.33 21.45 45.00
N ASN A 351 -10.27 20.68 45.31
CA ASN A 351 -10.26 19.20 45.36
C ASN A 351 -10.71 18.56 44.04
N ILE A 352 -10.25 19.08 42.91
CA ILE A 352 -10.52 18.54 41.58
C ILE A 352 -9.19 18.08 40.98
N SER A 353 -9.04 16.76 40.72
CA SER A 353 -7.87 16.26 40.00
C SER A 353 -7.94 16.63 38.50
N ALA A 354 -6.83 16.57 37.78
CA ALA A 354 -6.79 16.89 36.35
C ALA A 354 -7.63 15.90 35.49
N GLU A 355 -7.68 14.63 35.89
CA GLU A 355 -8.53 13.60 35.24
C GLU A 355 -10.01 13.83 35.58
N ASP A 356 -10.32 14.18 36.84
CA ASP A 356 -11.67 14.54 37.25
C ASP A 356 -12.16 15.81 36.57
N PHE A 357 -11.27 16.76 36.26
CA PHE A 357 -11.62 18.04 35.66
C PHE A 357 -12.26 17.89 34.26
N LYS A 358 -11.71 17.02 33.40
CA LYS A 358 -12.31 16.73 32.09
C LYS A 358 -13.69 16.07 32.22
N TYR A 359 -13.79 15.09 33.12
CA TYR A 359 -15.04 14.41 33.43
C TYR A 359 -16.12 15.38 33.98
N ILE A 360 -15.70 16.29 34.87
CA ILE A 360 -16.53 17.35 35.45
C ILE A 360 -17.05 18.28 34.36
N ILE A 361 -16.23 18.65 33.37
CA ILE A 361 -16.66 19.53 32.28
C ILE A 361 -17.69 18.86 31.36
N GLU A 362 -17.53 17.57 31.04
CA GLU A 362 -18.56 16.82 30.29
C GLU A 362 -19.89 16.79 31.04
N ARG A 363 -19.81 16.56 32.35
CA ARG A 363 -20.93 16.57 33.29
C ARG A 363 -21.62 17.94 33.38
N ILE A 364 -20.88 19.04 33.46
CA ILE A 364 -21.46 20.38 33.43
C ILE A 364 -21.99 20.73 32.02
N THR A 365 -21.39 20.22 30.96
CA THR A 365 -21.93 20.37 29.59
C THR A 365 -23.31 19.72 29.47
N ARG A 366 -23.53 18.58 30.16
CA ARG A 366 -24.87 17.97 30.29
C ARG A 366 -25.84 18.89 31.02
N LEU A 367 -25.44 19.56 32.10
CA LEU A 367 -26.27 20.59 32.76
C LEU A 367 -26.61 21.76 31.83
N LEU A 368 -25.66 22.25 31.05
CA LEU A 368 -25.88 23.33 30.08
C LEU A 368 -26.87 22.91 28.99
N ARG A 369 -26.82 21.65 28.52
CA ARG A 369 -27.83 21.11 27.62
C ARG A 369 -29.22 21.12 28.26
N ILE A 370 -29.35 20.69 29.51
CA ILE A 370 -30.62 20.72 30.24
C ILE A 370 -31.17 22.15 30.33
N ARG A 371 -30.34 23.14 30.69
CA ARG A 371 -30.74 24.57 30.71
C ARG A 371 -31.17 25.07 29.33
N ASN A 372 -30.40 24.77 28.29
CA ASN A 372 -30.72 25.18 26.92
C ASN A 372 -32.04 24.57 26.44
N THR A 373 -32.31 23.30 26.73
CA THR A 373 -33.60 22.66 26.43
C THR A 373 -34.74 23.29 27.22
N LEU A 374 -34.52 23.62 28.49
CA LEU A 374 -35.50 24.31 29.33
C LEU A 374 -35.88 25.67 28.73
N VAL A 375 -34.89 26.49 28.36
CA VAL A 375 -35.09 27.86 27.84
C VAL A 375 -35.60 27.87 26.40
N LYS A 376 -35.05 27.04 25.51
CA LYS A 376 -35.39 27.08 24.07
C LYS A 376 -36.64 26.28 23.71
N ASN A 377 -36.93 25.19 24.41
CA ASN A 377 -37.98 24.25 24.01
C ASN A 377 -39.14 24.22 25.03
N VAL A 378 -38.83 24.01 26.31
CA VAL A 378 -39.85 23.74 27.34
C VAL A 378 -40.63 24.99 27.72
N ILE A 379 -39.93 26.07 28.08
CA ILE A 379 -40.58 27.31 28.53
C ILE A 379 -41.44 27.96 27.41
N PRO A 380 -40.96 28.12 26.16
CA PRO A 380 -41.76 28.69 25.08
C PRO A 380 -43.01 27.85 24.78
N ARG A 381 -42.90 26.51 24.86
CA ARG A 381 -44.04 25.61 24.66
C ARG A 381 -45.08 25.73 25.76
N LEU A 382 -44.66 25.77 27.03
CA LEU A 382 -45.58 25.93 28.16
C LEU A 382 -46.25 27.32 28.15
N LYS A 383 -45.51 28.38 27.77
CA LYS A 383 -46.08 29.71 27.50
C LYS A 383 -47.12 29.67 26.38
N GLY A 384 -46.82 28.97 25.27
CA GLY A 384 -47.75 28.75 24.15
C GLY A 384 -48.99 27.95 24.52
N GLN A 385 -48.93 27.13 25.58
CA GLN A 385 -50.07 26.41 26.16
C GLN A 385 -50.84 27.22 27.22
N GLY A 386 -50.48 28.50 27.45
CA GLY A 386 -51.18 29.41 28.36
C GLY A 386 -50.67 29.40 29.81
N TYR A 387 -49.58 28.69 30.13
CA TYR A 387 -49.01 28.68 31.47
C TYR A 387 -48.12 29.90 31.73
N LYS A 388 -48.26 30.53 32.91
CA LYS A 388 -47.42 31.66 33.36
C LYS A 388 -46.06 31.19 33.87
N VAL A 389 -45.20 30.77 32.96
CA VAL A 389 -43.84 30.29 33.26
C VAL A 389 -42.83 31.39 32.94
N HIS A 390 -42.02 31.81 33.92
CA HIS A 390 -40.99 32.84 33.75
C HIS A 390 -39.58 32.25 33.88
N GLU A 391 -38.69 32.60 32.94
CA GLU A 391 -37.30 32.11 32.90
C GLU A 391 -36.51 32.41 34.18
N GLY A 392 -36.69 33.60 34.77
CA GLY A 392 -35.99 33.99 36.00
C GLY A 392 -36.50 33.32 37.29
N LYS A 393 -37.58 32.54 37.24
CA LYS A 393 -38.18 31.88 38.44
C LYS A 393 -37.95 30.37 38.50
N ILE A 394 -37.45 29.75 37.43
CA ILE A 394 -37.17 28.31 37.41
C ILE A 394 -35.70 28.08 37.77
N SER A 395 -35.47 27.44 38.91
CA SER A 395 -34.14 27.01 39.35
C SER A 395 -34.00 25.50 39.18
N LEU A 396 -32.89 25.04 38.60
CA LEU A 396 -32.61 23.59 38.51
C LEU A 396 -32.48 22.94 39.90
N TRP A 397 -32.13 23.73 40.93
CA TRP A 397 -32.12 23.28 42.33
C TRP A 397 -33.49 22.83 42.83
N THR A 398 -34.59 23.28 42.23
CA THR A 398 -35.93 22.83 42.60
C THR A 398 -36.12 21.34 42.26
N TYR A 399 -35.50 20.87 41.17
CA TYR A 399 -35.63 19.50 40.67
C TYR A 399 -34.68 18.49 41.33
N THR A 400 -33.90 18.91 42.33
CA THR A 400 -33.15 18.00 43.20
C THR A 400 -34.02 17.46 44.34
N LYS A 401 -35.27 17.94 44.47
CA LYS A 401 -36.24 17.47 45.47
C LYS A 401 -37.10 16.33 44.92
N PRO A 402 -37.65 15.45 45.79
CA PRO A 402 -38.62 14.44 45.38
C PRO A 402 -39.83 15.06 44.70
N SER A 403 -40.42 14.37 43.70
CA SER A 403 -41.57 14.86 42.92
C SER A 403 -42.77 15.29 43.77
N ALA A 404 -42.92 14.69 44.96
CA ALA A 404 -44.00 14.99 45.91
C ALA A 404 -43.87 16.39 46.57
N GLU A 405 -42.69 17.01 46.52
CA GLU A 405 -42.40 18.33 47.10
C GLU A 405 -42.38 19.45 46.06
N LEU A 406 -42.60 19.13 44.78
CA LEU A 406 -42.64 20.08 43.68
C LEU A 406 -43.99 20.80 43.63
N SER A 407 -43.98 22.09 43.29
CA SER A 407 -45.21 22.80 42.99
C SER A 407 -45.87 22.22 41.72
N ALA A 408 -47.18 22.42 41.54
CA ALA A 408 -47.88 21.93 40.35
C ALA A 408 -47.30 22.46 39.02
N ILE A 409 -46.70 23.66 39.05
CA ILE A 409 -46.03 24.27 37.90
C ILE A 409 -44.65 23.65 37.68
N ASP A 410 -43.89 23.40 38.75
CA ASP A 410 -42.56 22.79 38.65
C ASP A 410 -42.64 21.33 38.17
N ASP A 411 -43.63 20.58 38.64
CA ASP A 411 -43.87 19.20 38.20
C ASP A 411 -44.29 19.14 36.73
N LEU A 412 -45.07 20.13 36.25
CA LEU A 412 -45.41 20.27 34.84
C LEU A 412 -44.17 20.56 33.97
N VAL A 413 -43.30 21.48 34.43
CA VAL A 413 -42.03 21.80 33.75
C VAL A 413 -41.12 20.57 33.71
N LEU A 414 -41.02 19.82 34.81
CA LEU A 414 -40.21 18.60 34.89
C LEU A 414 -40.73 17.51 33.94
N ARG A 415 -42.05 17.29 33.88
CA ARG A 415 -42.69 16.34 32.96
C ARG A 415 -42.46 16.71 31.50
N GLU A 416 -42.52 17.99 31.17
CA GLU A 416 -42.28 18.44 29.80
C GLU A 416 -40.80 18.36 29.43
N LEU A 417 -39.88 18.69 30.35
CA LEU A 417 -38.44 18.55 30.15
C LEU A 417 -38.01 17.10 29.91
N LYS A 418 -38.58 16.14 30.65
CA LYS A 418 -38.35 14.69 30.46
C LYS A 418 -38.71 14.17 29.07
N LYS A 419 -39.56 14.88 28.30
CA LYS A 419 -39.89 14.50 26.91
C LYS A 419 -38.78 14.81 25.92
N TYR A 420 -37.90 15.76 26.23
CA TYR A 420 -36.82 16.19 25.34
C TYR A 420 -35.44 15.66 25.75
N ILE A 421 -35.24 15.38 27.04
CA ILE A 421 -33.93 14.95 27.55
C ILE A 421 -34.08 13.99 28.73
N MET A 422 -33.19 13.00 28.80
CA MET A 422 -33.06 12.12 29.95
C MET A 422 -32.34 12.85 31.10
N LEU A 423 -33.11 13.22 32.12
CA LEU A 423 -32.59 13.90 33.29
C LEU A 423 -31.84 12.93 34.20
N PRO A 424 -30.71 13.36 34.80
CA PRO A 424 -30.05 12.60 35.85
C PRO A 424 -30.95 12.47 37.09
N PRO A 425 -30.74 11.46 37.94
CA PRO A 425 -31.39 11.34 39.25
C PRO A 425 -31.19 12.61 40.10
N PRO A 426 -32.09 12.92 41.05
CA PRO A 426 -32.00 14.12 41.89
C PRO A 426 -30.68 14.28 42.64
N GLU A 427 -30.10 13.17 43.11
CA GLU A 427 -28.81 13.12 43.81
C GLU A 427 -27.65 13.47 42.86
N GLU A 428 -27.63 12.88 41.67
CA GLU A 428 -26.63 13.20 40.63
C GLU A 428 -26.81 14.66 40.15
N LEU A 429 -28.05 15.14 40.01
CA LEU A 429 -28.32 16.54 39.64
C LEU A 429 -27.81 17.52 40.70
N LYS A 430 -27.96 17.18 41.99
CA LYS A 430 -27.44 17.99 43.10
C LYS A 430 -25.92 18.05 43.07
N GLU A 431 -25.26 16.90 42.93
CA GLU A 431 -23.80 16.80 42.80
C GLU A 431 -23.28 17.65 41.62
N LEU A 432 -23.94 17.56 40.46
CA LEU A 432 -23.59 18.35 39.27
C LEU A 432 -23.70 19.86 39.51
N LEU A 433 -24.76 20.31 40.21
CA LEU A 433 -24.96 21.74 40.52
C LEU A 433 -23.95 22.27 41.55
N GLU A 434 -23.55 21.44 42.52
CA GLU A 434 -22.49 21.77 43.49
C GLU A 434 -21.12 21.88 42.81
N ILE A 435 -20.81 20.95 41.90
CA ILE A 435 -19.59 20.98 41.08
C ILE A 435 -19.58 22.23 40.19
N GLU A 436 -20.71 22.56 39.54
CA GLU A 436 -20.83 23.77 38.73
C GLU A 436 -20.56 25.04 39.55
N GLN A 437 -21.02 25.11 40.80
CA GLN A 437 -20.72 26.25 41.68
C GLN A 437 -19.22 26.39 41.93
N LYS A 438 -18.51 25.27 42.20
CA LYS A 438 -17.05 25.28 42.37
C LYS A 438 -16.34 25.75 41.10
N VAL A 439 -16.75 25.25 39.93
CA VAL A 439 -16.17 25.67 38.64
C VAL A 439 -16.46 27.14 38.35
N ASN A 440 -17.65 27.65 38.69
CA ASN A 440 -17.98 29.07 38.53
C ASN A 440 -17.14 29.99 39.43
N LEU A 441 -16.71 29.52 40.60
CA LEU A 441 -15.75 30.26 41.44
C LEU A 441 -14.38 30.31 40.77
N ILE A 442 -13.91 29.19 40.21
CA ILE A 442 -12.65 29.12 39.45
C ILE A 442 -12.70 30.06 38.23
N LEU A 443 -13.82 30.08 37.49
CA LEU A 443 -14.01 31.00 36.35
C LEU A 443 -13.87 32.46 36.77
N LYS A 444 -14.50 32.85 37.90
CA LYS A 444 -14.40 34.22 38.43
C LYS A 444 -12.98 34.55 38.87
N ASP A 445 -12.31 33.64 39.57
CA ASP A 445 -10.94 33.82 40.06
C ASP A 445 -9.94 33.98 38.91
N LEU A 446 -10.08 33.17 37.86
CA LEU A 446 -9.21 33.20 36.67
C LEU A 446 -9.64 34.24 35.62
N LYS A 447 -10.78 34.92 35.83
CA LYS A 447 -11.40 35.87 34.88
C LYS A 447 -11.67 35.24 33.51
N VAL A 448 -12.09 33.98 33.49
CA VAL A 448 -12.46 33.24 32.28
C VAL A 448 -13.98 33.33 32.08
N GLY A 449 -14.43 33.56 30.84
CA GLY A 449 -15.83 33.85 30.52
C GLY A 449 -16.72 32.61 30.48
N SER A 450 -16.17 31.43 30.21
CA SER A 450 -16.95 30.20 30.14
C SER A 450 -16.21 28.91 30.55
N ILE A 451 -16.99 27.87 30.87
CA ILE A 451 -16.48 26.52 31.17
C ILE A 451 -15.76 25.91 29.96
N ARG A 452 -16.19 26.24 28.73
CA ARG A 452 -15.52 25.79 27.50
C ARG A 452 -14.14 26.41 27.37
N GLU A 453 -14.00 27.69 27.68
CA GLU A 453 -12.70 28.35 27.69
C GLU A 453 -11.79 27.78 28.77
N LEU A 454 -12.34 27.43 29.93
CA LEU A 454 -11.58 26.76 31.00
C LEU A 454 -11.08 25.37 30.58
N LEU A 455 -11.87 24.62 29.80
CA LEU A 455 -11.44 23.38 29.15
C LEU A 455 -10.34 23.65 28.11
N ALA A 456 -10.55 24.64 27.25
CA ALA A 456 -9.60 24.99 26.21
C ALA A 456 -8.26 25.44 26.83
N MET A 457 -8.30 26.15 27.95
CA MET A 457 -7.15 26.55 28.75
C MET A 457 -6.40 25.35 29.34
N SER A 458 -7.10 24.30 29.82
CA SER A 458 -6.41 23.09 30.30
C SER A 458 -5.74 22.30 29.17
N GLU A 459 -6.17 22.52 27.92
CA GLU A 459 -5.60 21.90 26.72
C GLU A 459 -4.70 22.85 25.91
N ILE A 460 -4.36 24.04 26.44
CA ILE A 460 -3.62 25.06 25.70
C ILE A 460 -2.24 24.57 25.26
N GLU A 461 -1.57 23.72 26.05
CA GLU A 461 -0.29 23.11 25.66
C GLU A 461 -0.42 22.25 24.40
N SER A 462 -1.53 21.53 24.26
CA SER A 462 -1.81 20.72 23.07
C SER A 462 -2.03 21.58 21.83
N PHE A 463 -2.69 22.74 22.01
CA PHE A 463 -2.90 23.72 20.95
C PHE A 463 -1.58 24.36 20.51
N ILE A 464 -0.77 24.83 21.46
CA ILE A 464 0.57 25.37 21.21
C ILE A 464 1.43 24.31 20.52
N ARG A 465 1.38 23.05 20.95
CA ARG A 465 2.11 21.95 20.31
C ARG A 465 1.69 21.76 18.85
N LYS A 466 0.40 21.82 18.53
CA LYS A 466 -0.07 21.76 17.12
C LYS A 466 0.46 22.93 16.30
N ILE A 467 0.46 24.15 16.83
CA ILE A 467 1.04 25.32 16.14
C ILE A 467 2.55 25.15 15.94
N ASN A 468 3.27 24.69 16.96
CA ASN A 468 4.70 24.43 16.87
C ASN A 468 5.01 23.38 15.80
N ASP A 469 4.26 22.28 15.78
CA ASP A 469 4.38 21.25 14.74
C ASP A 469 4.18 21.86 13.35
N ASP A 470 3.06 22.56 13.15
CA ASP A 470 2.73 23.13 11.83
C ASP A 470 3.81 24.13 11.38
N ALA A 471 4.25 25.03 12.24
CA ALA A 471 5.30 26.01 11.91
C ALA A 471 6.64 25.33 11.58
N TYR A 472 7.08 24.38 12.41
CA TYR A 472 8.34 23.67 12.23
C TYR A 472 8.34 22.80 10.96
N TYR A 473 7.33 21.96 10.79
CA TYR A 473 7.27 21.03 9.65
C TYR A 473 6.91 21.74 8.34
N LYS A 474 6.19 22.88 8.38
CA LYS A 474 6.00 23.73 7.19
C LYS A 474 7.33 24.26 6.69
N LEU A 475 8.14 24.85 7.58
CA LEU A 475 9.45 25.40 7.23
C LEU A 475 10.38 24.31 6.66
N ILE A 476 10.39 23.12 7.27
CA ILE A 476 11.14 21.98 6.77
C ILE A 476 10.62 21.53 5.40
N SER A 477 9.30 21.39 5.24
CA SER A 477 8.69 21.00 3.97
C SER A 477 8.99 21.99 2.84
N ASP A 478 9.20 23.27 3.14
CA ASP A 478 9.56 24.28 2.14
C ASP A 478 10.99 24.09 1.61
N SER A 479 11.84 23.37 2.34
CA SER A 479 13.20 23.00 1.93
C SER A 479 13.32 21.64 1.22
N PHE A 480 12.19 21.01 0.87
CA PHE A 480 12.15 19.64 0.32
C PHE A 480 11.87 19.54 -1.19
N THR A 481 12.01 20.62 -1.95
CA THR A 481 11.81 20.63 -3.42
C THR A 481 12.68 19.59 -4.10
N HIS A 482 14.01 19.63 -3.93
CA HIS A 482 14.92 18.70 -4.61
C HIS A 482 14.83 17.29 -4.04
N LEU A 483 14.58 17.15 -2.74
CA LEU A 483 14.34 15.85 -2.11
C LEU A 483 13.09 15.16 -2.69
N SER A 484 12.02 15.92 -2.91
CA SER A 484 10.84 15.40 -3.58
C SER A 484 11.12 15.03 -5.03
N ARG A 485 11.92 15.80 -5.78
CA ARG A 485 12.33 15.41 -7.14
C ARG A 485 13.12 14.10 -7.19
N VAL A 486 13.93 13.82 -6.17
CA VAL A 486 14.60 12.51 -6.04
C VAL A 486 13.57 11.40 -5.92
N VAL A 487 12.56 11.55 -5.07
CA VAL A 487 11.47 10.55 -4.96
C VAL A 487 10.67 10.44 -6.26
N GLU A 488 10.31 11.56 -6.87
CA GLU A 488 9.53 11.60 -8.11
C GLU A 488 10.26 10.89 -9.27
N ILE A 489 11.58 10.98 -9.36
CA ILE A 489 12.31 10.28 -10.43
C ILE A 489 12.32 8.76 -10.23
N TYR A 490 12.29 8.26 -8.99
CA TYR A 490 12.06 6.84 -8.72
C TYR A 490 10.65 6.41 -9.13
N GLU A 491 9.64 7.23 -8.83
CA GLU A 491 8.25 6.97 -9.26
C GLU A 491 8.14 6.93 -10.78
N ARG A 492 8.80 7.88 -11.45
CA ARG A 492 8.87 7.96 -12.91
C ARG A 492 9.42 6.69 -13.52
N LEU A 493 10.58 6.24 -13.07
CA LEU A 493 11.24 5.05 -13.60
C LEU A 493 10.49 3.76 -13.26
N LYS A 494 9.77 3.72 -12.14
CA LYS A 494 8.88 2.61 -11.82
C LYS A 494 7.71 2.53 -12.80
N ASN A 495 7.05 3.65 -13.09
CA ASN A 495 5.98 3.69 -14.09
C ASN A 495 6.51 3.39 -15.49
N ASP A 496 7.72 3.87 -15.81
CA ASP A 496 8.36 3.56 -17.08
C ASP A 496 8.65 2.07 -17.20
N LEU A 497 9.06 1.37 -16.13
CA LEU A 497 9.21 -0.09 -16.15
C LEU A 497 7.89 -0.81 -16.52
N GLU A 498 6.75 -0.31 -16.06
CA GLU A 498 5.44 -0.82 -16.48
C GLU A 498 5.20 -0.57 -17.98
N ARG A 499 5.54 0.63 -18.47
CA ARG A 499 5.50 0.96 -19.91
C ARG A 499 6.43 0.07 -20.72
N PHE A 500 7.67 -0.18 -20.27
CA PHE A 500 8.61 -1.12 -20.88
C PHE A 500 7.98 -2.52 -21.02
N GLY A 501 7.24 -2.98 -20.02
CA GLY A 501 6.51 -4.26 -20.08
C GLY A 501 5.41 -4.27 -21.13
N ILE A 502 4.64 -3.18 -21.25
CA ILE A 502 3.57 -3.03 -22.24
C ILE A 502 4.15 -2.96 -23.66
N ILE A 503 5.20 -2.16 -23.87
CA ILE A 503 5.90 -2.04 -25.15
C ILE A 503 6.49 -3.40 -25.54
N TYR A 504 7.13 -4.12 -24.60
CA TYR A 504 7.73 -5.44 -24.86
C TYR A 504 6.71 -6.46 -25.34
N LYS A 505 5.54 -6.51 -24.71
CA LYS A 505 4.45 -7.39 -25.15
C LYS A 505 4.02 -7.04 -26.58
N ALA A 506 3.82 -5.76 -26.85
CA ALA A 506 3.43 -5.29 -28.18
C ALA A 506 4.53 -5.51 -29.23
N PHE A 507 5.81 -5.48 -28.85
CA PHE A 507 6.96 -5.72 -29.71
C PHE A 507 7.11 -7.20 -30.11
N ILE A 508 6.87 -8.14 -29.18
CA ILE A 508 6.94 -9.58 -29.47
C ILE A 508 5.78 -10.05 -30.35
N ASP A 509 4.59 -9.54 -30.07
CA ASP A 509 3.37 -9.95 -30.79
C ASP A 509 3.33 -9.39 -32.23
N GLU A 510 4.21 -8.44 -32.55
CA GLU A 510 4.28 -7.80 -33.87
C GLU A 510 5.09 -8.63 -34.88
N SER A 511 4.44 -8.93 -36.00
CA SER A 511 5.01 -9.74 -37.09
C SER A 511 5.53 -8.88 -38.24
N GLU A 512 5.01 -7.66 -38.41
CA GLU A 512 5.44 -6.75 -39.47
C GLU A 512 6.75 -6.05 -39.09
N PRO A 513 7.84 -6.18 -39.88
CA PRO A 513 9.15 -5.62 -39.51
C PRO A 513 9.17 -4.10 -39.32
N SER A 514 8.40 -3.36 -40.13
CA SER A 514 8.26 -1.90 -40.05
C SER A 514 7.62 -1.47 -38.74
N LEU A 515 6.47 -2.07 -38.38
CA LEU A 515 5.77 -1.80 -37.13
C LEU A 515 6.58 -2.23 -35.91
N ARG A 516 7.32 -3.35 -36.03
CA ARG A 516 8.21 -3.82 -34.98
C ARG A 516 9.35 -2.84 -34.72
N ALA A 517 9.93 -2.25 -35.76
CA ALA A 517 10.92 -1.18 -35.61
C ALA A 517 10.31 0.07 -34.96
N SER A 518 9.08 0.47 -35.34
CA SER A 518 8.39 1.57 -34.67
C SER A 518 8.13 1.31 -33.19
N LYS A 519 7.76 0.08 -32.82
CA LYS A 519 7.59 -0.34 -31.40
C LYS A 519 8.92 -0.31 -30.64
N GLU A 520 10.02 -0.65 -31.32
CA GLU A 520 11.37 -0.60 -30.75
C GLU A 520 11.82 0.83 -30.47
N GLU A 521 11.54 1.76 -31.38
CA GLU A 521 11.79 3.20 -31.21
C GLU A 521 11.13 3.78 -29.95
N LEU A 522 9.95 3.27 -29.55
CA LEU A 522 9.29 3.69 -28.32
C LEU A 522 10.13 3.43 -27.06
N PHE A 523 10.97 2.38 -27.05
CA PHE A 523 11.90 2.17 -25.95
C PHE A 523 13.00 3.24 -25.93
N PHE A 524 13.57 3.56 -27.10
CA PHE A 524 14.62 4.56 -27.20
C PHE A 524 14.10 5.94 -26.80
N ASP A 525 12.92 6.33 -27.31
CA ASP A 525 12.23 7.57 -26.96
C ASP A 525 12.04 7.68 -25.44
N LEU A 526 11.58 6.62 -24.77
CA LEU A 526 11.36 6.63 -23.32
C LEU A 526 12.67 6.76 -22.52
N ILE A 527 13.72 6.03 -22.92
CA ILE A 527 15.04 6.14 -22.26
C ILE A 527 15.63 7.52 -22.45
N MET A 528 15.62 8.05 -23.67
CA MET A 528 16.18 9.37 -23.98
C MET A 528 15.40 10.48 -23.26
N LEU A 529 14.08 10.37 -23.17
CA LEU A 529 13.26 11.27 -22.36
C LEU A 529 13.72 11.29 -20.90
N ARG A 530 13.98 10.11 -20.32
CA ARG A 530 14.47 9.99 -18.94
C ARG A 530 15.91 10.45 -18.77
N GLN A 531 16.79 10.22 -19.74
CA GLN A 531 18.15 10.76 -19.74
C GLN A 531 18.13 12.29 -19.71
N GLN A 532 17.31 12.90 -20.57
CA GLN A 532 17.15 14.36 -20.62
C GLN A 532 16.63 14.90 -19.29
N GLU A 533 15.57 14.29 -18.73
CA GLU A 533 14.98 14.72 -17.47
C GLU A 533 15.97 14.59 -16.29
N LEU A 534 16.68 13.47 -16.19
CA LEU A 534 17.73 13.29 -15.17
C LEU A 534 18.85 14.32 -15.32
N LYS A 535 19.28 14.62 -16.55
CA LYS A 535 20.34 15.59 -16.80
C LYS A 535 19.91 17.02 -16.48
N GLU A 536 18.66 17.37 -16.76
CA GLU A 536 18.10 18.67 -16.44
C GLU A 536 17.95 18.85 -14.93
N ILE A 537 17.36 17.88 -14.23
CA ILE A 537 17.07 17.98 -12.79
C ILE A 537 18.33 17.81 -11.93
N PHE A 538 19.24 16.90 -12.31
CA PHE A 538 20.48 16.59 -11.60
C PHE A 538 21.71 16.83 -12.49
N PRO A 539 22.05 18.11 -12.77
CA PRO A 539 23.06 18.45 -13.76
C PRO A 539 24.49 17.99 -13.42
N HIS A 540 24.77 17.72 -12.14
CA HIS A 540 26.05 17.20 -11.68
C HIS A 540 26.28 15.72 -12.03
N LEU A 541 25.25 14.98 -12.44
CA LEU A 541 25.41 13.58 -12.80
C LEU A 541 26.17 13.44 -14.12
N SER A 542 27.09 12.48 -14.11
CA SER A 542 27.83 12.01 -15.28
C SER A 542 26.99 11.06 -16.14
N SER A 543 27.40 10.87 -17.40
CA SER A 543 26.75 9.93 -18.32
C SER A 543 26.63 8.50 -17.75
N PRO A 544 27.68 7.92 -17.12
CA PRO A 544 27.55 6.62 -16.45
C PRO A 544 26.53 6.61 -15.31
N GLN A 545 26.44 7.67 -14.51
CA GLN A 545 25.48 7.73 -13.40
C GLN A 545 24.04 7.79 -13.90
N ILE A 546 23.76 8.60 -14.93
CA ILE A 546 22.42 8.72 -15.53
C ILE A 546 21.99 7.38 -16.14
N ASN A 547 22.81 6.83 -17.02
CA ASN A 547 22.50 5.58 -17.73
C ASN A 547 22.51 4.37 -16.78
N GLY A 548 23.42 4.36 -15.80
CA GLY A 548 23.47 3.37 -14.74
C GLY A 548 22.24 3.41 -13.85
N PHE A 549 21.72 4.60 -13.52
CA PHE A 549 20.52 4.75 -12.70
C PHE A 549 19.25 4.24 -13.41
N ILE A 550 19.09 4.58 -14.69
CA ILE A 550 18.01 4.04 -15.53
C ILE A 550 18.11 2.51 -15.57
N TRP A 551 19.30 1.97 -15.86
CA TRP A 551 19.50 0.52 -15.91
C TRP A 551 19.27 -0.16 -14.56
N ALA A 552 19.68 0.46 -13.44
CA ALA A 552 19.47 -0.06 -12.09
C ALA A 552 18.00 -0.26 -11.77
N ARG A 553 17.13 0.66 -12.21
CA ARG A 553 15.67 0.53 -11.99
C ARG A 553 15.03 -0.49 -12.93
N ILE A 554 15.49 -0.59 -14.17
CA ILE A 554 15.00 -1.59 -15.13
C ILE A 554 15.41 -3.02 -14.73
N SER A 555 16.63 -3.17 -14.19
CA SER A 555 17.22 -4.48 -13.86
C SER A 555 17.09 -4.88 -12.38
N SER A 556 16.51 -4.02 -11.54
CA SER A 556 16.39 -4.22 -10.08
C SER A 556 17.73 -4.49 -9.39
N LYS A 557 18.75 -3.70 -9.76
CA LYS A 557 20.11 -3.73 -9.21
C LYS A 557 20.43 -2.41 -8.50
N SER A 558 21.50 -2.40 -7.70
CA SER A 558 22.07 -1.15 -7.19
C SER A 558 22.70 -0.32 -8.31
N LEU A 559 22.74 1.00 -8.13
CA LEU A 559 23.38 1.92 -9.09
C LEU A 559 24.83 1.52 -9.41
N ASP A 560 25.64 1.19 -8.40
CA ASP A 560 27.05 0.84 -8.59
C ASP A 560 27.22 -0.44 -9.41
N GLU A 561 26.40 -1.46 -9.14
CA GLU A 561 26.39 -2.70 -9.92
C GLU A 561 26.00 -2.44 -11.36
N SER A 562 24.99 -1.62 -11.60
CA SER A 562 24.56 -1.24 -12.95
C SER A 562 25.60 -0.44 -13.72
N ILE A 563 26.26 0.55 -13.08
CA ILE A 563 27.37 1.28 -13.70
C ILE A 563 28.50 0.32 -14.08
N LYS A 564 28.86 -0.60 -13.16
CA LYS A 564 29.92 -1.59 -13.40
C LYS A 564 29.56 -2.52 -14.56
N GLU A 565 28.32 -3.00 -14.60
CA GLU A 565 27.83 -3.86 -15.66
C GLU A 565 27.93 -3.19 -17.03
N LEU A 566 27.40 -1.96 -17.16
CA LEU A 566 27.43 -1.21 -18.41
C LEU A 566 28.85 -0.92 -18.90
N LYS A 567 29.81 -0.71 -17.99
CA LYS A 567 31.23 -0.48 -18.34
C LYS A 567 32.01 -1.74 -18.69
N SER A 568 31.60 -2.90 -18.18
CA SER A 568 32.40 -4.14 -18.23
C SER A 568 31.89 -5.18 -19.22
N THR A 569 30.60 -5.16 -19.54
CA THR A 569 29.99 -6.15 -20.44
C THR A 569 29.97 -5.66 -21.88
N PRO A 570 30.09 -6.55 -22.89
CA PRO A 570 29.98 -6.18 -24.29
C PRO A 570 28.68 -5.42 -24.58
N SER A 571 28.76 -4.39 -25.41
CA SER A 571 27.61 -3.57 -25.78
C SER A 571 26.88 -4.16 -26.99
N PRO A 572 25.54 -4.26 -26.97
CA PRO A 572 24.77 -4.63 -28.16
C PRO A 572 24.99 -3.70 -29.36
N VAL A 573 25.47 -2.46 -29.16
CA VAL A 573 25.85 -1.54 -30.24
C VAL A 573 26.92 -2.14 -31.17
N PHE A 574 27.79 -2.99 -30.63
CA PHE A 574 28.87 -3.64 -31.38
C PHE A 574 28.56 -5.10 -31.74
N LEU A 575 27.30 -5.54 -31.61
CA LEU A 575 26.89 -6.91 -31.86
C LEU A 575 27.33 -7.36 -33.27
N GLY A 576 28.03 -8.50 -33.33
CA GLY A 576 28.55 -9.06 -34.58
C GLY A 576 29.80 -8.39 -35.15
N VAL A 577 30.34 -7.35 -34.48
CA VAL A 577 31.55 -6.63 -34.90
C VAL A 577 32.71 -6.87 -33.94
N ILE A 578 32.53 -6.57 -32.65
CA ILE A 578 33.58 -6.73 -31.63
C ILE A 578 32.98 -6.90 -30.23
N GLU A 579 33.56 -7.79 -29.42
CA GLU A 579 33.20 -7.97 -28.02
C GLU A 579 33.84 -6.86 -27.15
N LYS A 580 33.27 -5.66 -27.21
CA LYS A 580 33.75 -4.50 -26.45
C LYS A 580 32.60 -3.80 -25.75
N SER A 581 32.84 -3.24 -24.57
CA SER A 581 31.87 -2.39 -23.88
C SER A 581 31.77 -1.01 -24.53
N LEU A 582 30.61 -0.37 -24.37
CA LEU A 582 30.39 1.00 -24.80
C LEU A 582 31.17 1.94 -23.87
N ASN A 583 31.93 2.88 -24.43
CA ASN A 583 32.66 3.85 -23.61
C ASN A 583 31.73 4.99 -23.16
N ILE A 584 30.84 4.69 -22.22
CA ILE A 584 29.78 5.58 -21.75
C ILE A 584 30.34 6.86 -21.11
N GLU A 585 31.57 6.83 -20.59
CA GLU A 585 32.24 8.02 -20.05
C GLU A 585 32.50 9.10 -21.11
N LYS A 586 32.66 8.70 -22.38
CA LYS A 586 32.92 9.61 -23.50
C LYS A 586 31.68 9.97 -24.30
N ILE A 587 30.52 9.45 -23.91
CA ILE A 587 29.26 9.69 -24.60
C ILE A 587 28.46 10.69 -23.78
N GLU A 588 27.82 11.62 -24.48
CA GLU A 588 26.90 12.57 -23.86
C GLU A 588 25.84 11.84 -23.01
N PRO A 589 25.43 12.41 -21.87
CA PRO A 589 24.45 11.77 -21.00
C PRO A 589 23.13 11.39 -21.68
N VAL A 590 22.72 12.20 -22.67
CA VAL A 590 21.56 11.97 -23.52
C VAL A 590 22.08 11.47 -24.87
N SER A 591 21.86 10.20 -25.18
CA SER A 591 22.40 9.59 -26.38
C SER A 591 21.57 8.42 -26.85
N TYR A 592 21.30 8.39 -28.15
CA TYR A 592 20.66 7.25 -28.80
C TYR A 592 21.51 5.98 -28.66
N ALA A 593 22.86 6.09 -28.64
CA ALA A 593 23.73 4.92 -28.51
C ALA A 593 23.60 4.23 -27.13
N THR A 594 23.48 5.01 -26.05
CA THR A 594 23.24 4.46 -24.71
C THR A 594 21.81 3.99 -24.53
N ALA A 595 20.83 4.67 -25.16
CA ALA A 595 19.45 4.20 -25.19
C ALA A 595 19.33 2.83 -25.90
N PHE A 596 19.99 2.69 -27.06
CA PHE A 596 20.09 1.42 -27.79
C PHE A 596 20.71 0.31 -26.94
N ASP A 597 21.85 0.59 -26.30
CA ASP A 597 22.54 -0.37 -25.43
C ASP A 597 21.64 -0.87 -24.30
N ILE A 598 20.96 0.04 -23.59
CA ILE A 598 20.04 -0.30 -22.48
C ILE A 598 18.82 -1.08 -22.97
N THR A 599 18.19 -0.66 -24.07
CA THR A 599 17.02 -1.34 -24.64
C THR A 599 17.35 -2.79 -25.01
N HIS A 600 18.43 -3.04 -25.75
CA HIS A 600 18.75 -4.39 -26.18
C HIS A 600 19.12 -5.30 -25.00
N ARG A 601 19.83 -4.78 -23.99
CA ARG A 601 20.07 -5.52 -22.73
C ARG A 601 18.76 -5.88 -22.03
N TYR A 602 17.80 -4.95 -22.01
CA TYR A 602 16.47 -5.20 -21.46
C TYR A 602 15.75 -6.31 -22.25
N LEU A 603 15.73 -6.22 -23.59
CA LEU A 603 15.11 -7.23 -24.46
C LEU A 603 15.71 -8.62 -24.25
N GLU A 604 17.04 -8.73 -24.24
CA GLU A 604 17.76 -9.98 -23.94
C GLU A 604 17.39 -10.54 -22.57
N THR A 605 17.36 -9.69 -21.55
CA THR A 605 16.97 -10.08 -20.18
C THR A 605 15.52 -10.59 -20.13
N GLN A 606 14.60 -9.94 -20.84
CA GLN A 606 13.20 -10.39 -20.90
C GLN A 606 13.04 -11.70 -21.67
N GLU A 607 13.79 -11.90 -22.75
CA GLU A 607 13.80 -13.17 -23.47
C GLU A 607 14.33 -14.32 -22.59
N GLU A 608 15.39 -14.07 -21.82
CA GLU A 608 15.88 -15.06 -20.84
C GLU A 608 14.83 -15.37 -19.77
N LYS A 609 14.18 -14.35 -19.21
CA LYS A 609 13.09 -14.52 -18.22
C LYS A 609 11.95 -15.35 -18.81
N ARG A 610 11.54 -15.06 -20.04
CA ARG A 610 10.51 -15.83 -20.76
C ARG A 610 10.92 -17.30 -20.93
N LYS A 611 12.14 -17.56 -21.41
CA LYS A 611 12.68 -18.93 -21.55
C LYS A 611 12.68 -19.68 -20.22
N ARG A 612 13.09 -19.03 -19.12
CA ARG A 612 13.06 -19.64 -17.77
C ARG A 612 11.65 -19.97 -17.31
N ILE A 613 10.68 -19.07 -17.54
CA ILE A 613 9.27 -19.28 -17.19
C ILE A 613 8.69 -20.45 -18.00
N ASP A 614 8.96 -20.49 -19.30
CA ASP A 614 8.46 -21.58 -20.17
C ASP A 614 9.06 -22.93 -19.75
N MET A 615 10.36 -22.98 -19.43
CA MET A 615 10.99 -24.18 -18.86
C MET A 615 10.39 -24.60 -17.50
N ALA A 616 10.07 -23.63 -16.64
CA ALA A 616 9.45 -23.91 -15.34
C ALA A 616 8.03 -24.49 -15.51
N LYS A 617 7.24 -23.93 -16.43
CA LYS A 617 5.90 -24.44 -16.80
C LYS A 617 6.00 -25.86 -17.35
N GLU A 618 6.90 -26.11 -18.30
CA GLU A 618 7.13 -27.46 -18.83
C GLU A 618 7.52 -28.46 -17.73
N LYS A 619 8.37 -28.05 -16.78
CA LYS A 619 8.77 -28.91 -15.66
C LYS A 619 7.61 -29.19 -14.71
N GLU A 620 6.74 -28.22 -14.48
CA GLU A 620 5.52 -28.40 -13.68
C GLU A 620 4.51 -29.30 -14.38
N GLU A 621 4.31 -29.14 -15.69
CA GLU A 621 3.48 -30.02 -16.51
C GLU A 621 4.01 -31.44 -16.51
N LYS A 622 5.33 -31.64 -16.74
CA LYS A 622 5.97 -32.95 -16.62
C LYS A 622 5.81 -33.56 -15.24
N LYS A 623 5.91 -32.78 -14.16
CA LYS A 623 5.62 -33.26 -12.79
C LYS A 623 4.15 -33.67 -12.61
N LYS A 624 3.21 -32.90 -13.15
CA LYS A 624 1.78 -33.23 -13.12
C LYS A 624 1.47 -34.50 -13.93
N GLU A 625 2.12 -34.67 -15.08
CA GLU A 625 2.05 -35.89 -15.90
C GLU A 625 2.68 -37.09 -15.18
N LEU A 626 3.86 -36.93 -14.57
CA LEU A 626 4.51 -38.00 -13.80
C LEU A 626 3.65 -38.41 -12.59
N ALA A 627 3.13 -37.45 -11.83
CA ALA A 627 2.22 -37.72 -10.71
C ALA A 627 0.90 -38.36 -11.16
N ARG A 628 0.45 -38.06 -12.39
CA ARG A 628 -0.70 -38.72 -13.03
C ARG A 628 -0.35 -40.16 -13.39
N MET A 629 0.82 -40.43 -13.99
CA MET A 629 1.31 -41.77 -14.32
C MET A 629 1.55 -42.63 -13.06
N GLU A 630 2.15 -42.08 -12.01
CA GLU A 630 2.34 -42.77 -10.71
C GLU A 630 1.01 -43.14 -10.03
N ARG A 631 -0.05 -42.35 -10.23
CA ARG A 631 -1.41 -42.70 -9.79
C ARG A 631 -2.00 -43.85 -10.60
N PHE A 632 -1.60 -44.03 -11.87
CA PHE A 632 -2.04 -45.14 -12.73
C PHE A 632 -1.23 -46.43 -12.48
N GLU A 633 0.04 -46.35 -12.12
CA GLU A 633 0.89 -47.53 -11.83
C GLU A 633 0.60 -48.20 -10.47
N LYS A 634 -0.08 -47.51 -9.53
CA LYS A 634 -0.36 -48.03 -8.17
C LYS A 634 -1.75 -48.65 -7.98
N VAL A 635 -2.53 -48.85 -9.05
CA VAL A 635 -3.84 -49.51 -8.93
C VAL A 635 -3.68 -51.01 -9.22
N GLU A 636 -3.58 -51.81 -8.16
CA GLU A 636 -3.73 -53.27 -8.29
C GLU A 636 -5.12 -53.58 -8.89
N PRO A 637 -5.20 -54.25 -10.05
CA PRO A 637 -6.46 -54.37 -10.80
C PRO A 637 -7.62 -55.05 -10.05
N ILE A 638 -7.32 -55.89 -9.07
CA ILE A 638 -8.31 -56.58 -8.22
C ILE A 638 -8.49 -55.86 -6.86
N GLY A 639 -7.63 -54.87 -6.55
CA GLY A 639 -7.59 -54.19 -5.26
C GLY A 639 -8.89 -53.46 -4.88
N ILE A 640 -9.74 -53.09 -5.85
CA ILE A 640 -11.07 -52.53 -5.56
C ILE A 640 -12.00 -53.60 -4.97
N ILE A 641 -11.96 -54.82 -5.51
CA ILE A 641 -12.76 -55.96 -5.04
C ILE A 641 -12.26 -56.39 -3.65
N GLU A 642 -10.94 -56.53 -3.47
CA GLU A 642 -10.34 -56.85 -2.18
C GLU A 642 -10.67 -55.82 -1.11
N LYS A 643 -10.56 -54.52 -1.41
CA LYS A 643 -10.93 -53.45 -0.47
C LYS A 643 -12.41 -53.52 -0.10
N LYS A 644 -13.31 -53.71 -1.09
CA LYS A 644 -14.75 -53.80 -0.84
C LYS A 644 -15.09 -55.00 0.05
N VAL A 645 -14.52 -56.18 -0.24
CA VAL A 645 -14.70 -57.40 0.54
C VAL A 645 -14.13 -57.25 1.96
N ASN A 646 -12.93 -56.68 2.11
CA ASN A 646 -12.30 -56.46 3.42
C ASN A 646 -13.08 -55.46 4.29
N VAL A 647 -13.59 -54.37 3.69
CA VAL A 647 -14.45 -53.40 4.37
C VAL A 647 -15.73 -54.08 4.84
N ALA A 648 -16.37 -54.88 3.97
CA ALA A 648 -17.58 -55.61 4.34
C ALA A 648 -17.33 -56.58 5.50
N MET A 649 -16.23 -57.35 5.49
CA MET A 649 -15.87 -58.27 6.58
C MET A 649 -15.66 -57.55 7.92
N ARG A 650 -15.01 -56.37 7.92
CA ARG A 650 -14.81 -55.55 9.13
C ARG A 650 -16.12 -54.96 9.67
N ALA A 651 -17.06 -54.63 8.78
CA ALA A 651 -18.33 -53.96 9.10
C ALA A 651 -19.50 -54.93 9.39
N LEU A 652 -19.28 -56.25 9.37
CA LEU A 652 -20.35 -57.25 9.55
C LEU A 652 -21.14 -57.10 10.87
N SER A 653 -20.58 -56.48 11.90
CA SER A 653 -21.26 -56.09 13.15
C SER A 653 -21.62 -54.60 13.15
N GLY A 654 -22.91 -54.27 13.05
CA GLY A 654 -23.45 -52.93 13.39
C GLY A 654 -23.78 -51.97 12.25
N VAL A 655 -23.50 -52.28 10.97
CA VAL A 655 -23.80 -51.39 9.81
C VAL A 655 -25.00 -51.90 8.98
N GLU A 656 -25.85 -51.01 8.46
CA GLU A 656 -27.01 -51.37 7.61
C GLU A 656 -26.59 -52.01 6.27
N LEU A 657 -27.36 -53.01 5.80
CA LEU A 657 -27.01 -53.88 4.65
C LEU A 657 -26.79 -53.09 3.35
N ALA A 658 -27.65 -52.10 3.08
CA ALA A 658 -27.64 -51.30 1.85
C ALA A 658 -26.32 -50.53 1.63
N GLN A 659 -25.55 -50.27 2.70
CA GLN A 659 -24.28 -49.52 2.60
C GLN A 659 -23.09 -50.41 2.23
N LEU A 660 -23.20 -51.73 2.43
CA LEU A 660 -22.13 -52.70 2.14
C LEU A 660 -22.34 -53.45 0.82
N GLU A 661 -23.56 -53.37 0.28
CA GLU A 661 -23.92 -53.93 -1.01
C GLU A 661 -23.12 -53.31 -2.16
N TRP A 662 -22.96 -54.12 -3.19
CA TRP A 662 -22.35 -53.74 -4.45
C TRP A 662 -23.27 -52.77 -5.20
N SER A 663 -22.76 -51.57 -5.47
CA SER A 663 -23.51 -50.47 -6.07
C SER A 663 -23.27 -50.34 -7.57
N GLU A 664 -24.07 -49.51 -8.24
CA GLU A 664 -23.84 -49.15 -9.64
C GLU A 664 -22.52 -48.38 -9.85
N ALA A 665 -22.05 -47.65 -8.83
CA ALA A 665 -20.73 -47.03 -8.86
C ALA A 665 -19.61 -48.09 -8.84
N ASP A 666 -19.80 -49.19 -8.09
CA ASP A 666 -18.84 -50.30 -8.04
C ASP A 666 -18.82 -51.08 -9.38
N ASN A 667 -19.95 -51.21 -10.07
CA ASN A 667 -20.03 -51.75 -11.43
C ASN A 667 -19.18 -50.92 -12.41
N ARG A 668 -19.34 -49.59 -12.41
CA ARG A 668 -18.60 -48.70 -13.32
C ARG A 668 -17.09 -48.76 -13.06
N ARG A 669 -16.68 -48.77 -11.79
CA ARG A 669 -15.26 -48.87 -11.41
C ARG A 669 -14.66 -50.22 -11.80
N THR A 670 -15.39 -51.31 -11.56
CA THR A 670 -14.91 -52.67 -11.87
C THR A 670 -14.84 -52.90 -13.38
N ALA A 671 -15.81 -52.40 -14.16
CA ALA A 671 -15.74 -52.45 -15.62
C ALA A 671 -14.52 -51.72 -16.18
N ALA A 672 -14.19 -50.53 -15.64
CA ALA A 672 -12.98 -49.81 -16.01
C ALA A 672 -11.69 -50.58 -15.64
N MET A 673 -11.68 -51.27 -14.50
CA MET A 673 -10.55 -52.12 -14.08
C MET A 673 -10.37 -53.36 -14.96
N ILE A 674 -11.47 -53.97 -15.44
CA ILE A 674 -11.40 -55.09 -16.39
C ILE A 674 -10.66 -54.65 -17.67
N LEU A 675 -10.97 -53.47 -18.19
CA LEU A 675 -10.32 -52.94 -19.40
C LEU A 675 -8.84 -52.63 -19.16
N PHE A 676 -8.53 -52.04 -18.01
CA PHE A 676 -7.14 -51.82 -17.61
C PHE A 676 -6.37 -53.14 -17.47
N TYR A 677 -6.98 -54.16 -16.87
CA TYR A 677 -6.40 -55.48 -16.70
C TYR A 677 -6.09 -56.14 -18.04
N LEU A 678 -7.00 -56.03 -19.02
CA LEU A 678 -6.76 -56.58 -20.35
C LEU A 678 -5.58 -55.93 -21.06
N ARG A 679 -5.44 -54.60 -20.98
CA ARG A 679 -4.31 -53.88 -21.58
C ARG A 679 -2.95 -54.26 -20.97
N THR A 680 -2.94 -54.72 -19.73
CA THR A 680 -1.71 -55.01 -18.98
C THR A 680 -1.34 -56.48 -18.94
N GLU A 681 -2.31 -57.39 -19.05
CA GLU A 681 -2.10 -58.83 -18.87
C GLU A 681 -2.15 -59.66 -20.15
N VAL A 682 -2.75 -59.15 -21.23
CA VAL A 682 -2.78 -59.84 -22.53
C VAL A 682 -1.36 -59.99 -23.08
N GLY A 683 -1.02 -61.21 -23.50
CA GLY A 683 0.29 -61.59 -24.00
C GLY A 683 1.17 -62.35 -23.00
N LYS A 684 0.84 -62.33 -21.71
CA LYS A 684 1.55 -63.07 -20.67
C LYS A 684 1.21 -64.56 -20.69
N THR A 685 2.11 -65.41 -20.19
CA THR A 685 1.90 -66.86 -20.04
C THR A 685 1.50 -67.22 -18.62
N VAL A 686 0.49 -68.08 -18.46
CA VAL A 686 -0.02 -68.49 -17.15
C VAL A 686 -0.18 -70.00 -17.02
N CYS A 687 -0.19 -70.47 -15.78
CA CYS A 687 -0.52 -71.85 -15.44
C CYS A 687 -2.00 -72.15 -15.79
N PRO A 688 -2.30 -73.24 -16.52
CA PRO A 688 -3.67 -73.61 -16.86
C PRO A 688 -4.53 -73.99 -15.65
N VAL A 689 -3.92 -74.33 -14.50
CA VAL A 689 -4.63 -74.81 -13.32
C VAL A 689 -4.89 -73.69 -12.31
N CYS A 690 -3.88 -72.88 -11.96
CA CYS A 690 -4.00 -71.81 -10.95
C CYS A 690 -3.87 -70.39 -11.49
N ALA A 691 -3.72 -70.22 -12.80
CA ALA A 691 -3.64 -68.93 -13.48
C ALA A 691 -2.50 -68.00 -13.01
N LYS A 692 -1.52 -68.50 -12.24
CA LYS A 692 -0.30 -67.76 -11.88
C LYS A 692 0.58 -67.52 -13.10
N GLU A 693 1.18 -66.34 -13.18
CA GLU A 693 2.11 -65.96 -14.25
C GLU A 693 3.33 -66.88 -14.23
N LEU A 694 3.70 -67.38 -15.40
CA LEU A 694 4.80 -68.31 -15.61
C LEU A 694 5.80 -67.68 -16.57
N GLY A 695 7.08 -67.67 -16.18
CA GLY A 695 8.18 -67.40 -17.11
C GLY A 695 8.46 -68.58 -18.04
N ASP A 696 8.41 -69.81 -17.49
CA ASP A 696 8.72 -71.07 -18.18
C ASP A 696 7.64 -72.14 -17.92
N ALA A 697 7.73 -73.33 -18.52
CA ALA A 697 6.74 -74.43 -18.40
C ALA A 697 6.68 -75.12 -17.01
N TYR A 698 6.98 -74.41 -15.92
CA TYR A 698 7.01 -74.94 -14.55
C TYR A 698 6.26 -74.03 -13.56
N CYS A 699 5.22 -74.58 -12.92
CA CYS A 699 4.45 -73.93 -11.87
C CYS A 699 4.85 -74.49 -10.49
N GLN A 700 5.11 -73.61 -9.52
CA GLN A 700 5.50 -74.02 -8.15
C GLN A 700 4.47 -74.91 -7.44
N GLU A 701 3.19 -74.82 -7.82
CA GLU A 701 2.10 -75.59 -7.18
C GLU A 701 1.66 -76.82 -7.98
N HIS A 702 1.92 -76.85 -9.29
CA HIS A 702 1.37 -77.86 -10.21
C HIS A 702 2.44 -78.59 -11.04
N GLY A 703 3.73 -78.31 -10.78
CA GLY A 703 4.85 -78.91 -11.50
C GLY A 703 4.92 -78.45 -12.96
N THR A 704 5.36 -79.33 -13.85
CA THR A 704 5.49 -79.04 -15.29
C THR A 704 4.11 -78.93 -15.92
N VAL A 705 3.79 -77.77 -16.48
CA VAL A 705 2.49 -77.48 -17.11
C VAL A 705 2.69 -76.86 -18.47
N THR A 706 1.76 -77.08 -19.40
CA THR A 706 1.75 -76.37 -20.70
C THR A 706 1.18 -74.96 -20.50
N PRO A 707 1.97 -73.89 -20.58
CA PRO A 707 1.50 -72.55 -20.29
C PRO A 707 0.45 -72.09 -21.30
N ILE A 708 -0.59 -71.42 -20.83
CA ILE A 708 -1.58 -70.76 -21.68
C ILE A 708 -1.14 -69.31 -21.87
N LYS A 709 -1.04 -68.86 -23.12
CA LYS A 709 -0.85 -67.44 -23.43
C LYS A 709 -2.19 -66.73 -23.27
N LEU A 710 -2.21 -65.66 -22.49
CA LEU A 710 -3.41 -64.88 -22.26
C LEU A 710 -3.76 -64.07 -23.50
N GLU A 711 -4.82 -64.44 -24.21
CA GLU A 711 -5.51 -63.56 -25.14
C GLU A 711 -6.70 -62.90 -24.44
N ASN A 712 -7.50 -62.10 -25.15
CA ASN A 712 -8.58 -61.32 -24.56
C ASN A 712 -9.56 -62.18 -23.74
N LEU A 713 -9.88 -63.39 -24.21
CA LEU A 713 -10.77 -64.30 -23.50
C LEU A 713 -10.14 -64.86 -22.22
N GLU A 714 -8.90 -65.34 -22.31
CA GLU A 714 -8.17 -65.96 -21.20
C GLU A 714 -7.83 -64.93 -20.12
N ALA A 715 -7.55 -63.68 -20.50
CA ALA A 715 -7.34 -62.56 -19.59
C ALA A 715 -8.63 -62.14 -18.87
N LEU A 716 -9.76 -62.09 -19.59
CA LEU A 716 -11.09 -61.89 -18.99
C LEU A 716 -11.43 -63.02 -18.00
N ALA A 717 -11.16 -64.27 -18.39
CA ALA A 717 -11.36 -65.43 -17.54
C ALA A 717 -10.47 -65.38 -16.30
N LYS A 718 -9.20 -64.93 -16.43
CA LYS A 718 -8.28 -64.76 -15.30
C LYS A 718 -8.74 -63.68 -14.34
N PHE A 719 -9.22 -62.55 -14.85
CA PHE A 719 -9.79 -61.50 -14.01
C PHE A 719 -11.00 -62.01 -13.22
N TYR A 720 -11.93 -62.71 -13.89
CA TYR A 720 -13.10 -63.29 -13.25
C TYR A 720 -12.72 -64.36 -12.20
N TYR A 721 -11.79 -65.26 -12.55
CA TYR A 721 -11.22 -66.27 -11.65
C TYR A 721 -10.70 -65.65 -10.36
N LEU A 722 -9.82 -64.65 -10.48
CA LEU A 722 -9.22 -63.98 -9.33
C LEU A 722 -10.27 -63.21 -8.51
N SER A 723 -11.20 -62.52 -9.17
CA SER A 723 -12.28 -61.76 -8.52
C SER A 723 -13.16 -62.67 -7.67
N MET A 724 -13.64 -63.77 -8.23
CA MET A 724 -14.50 -64.73 -7.53
C MET A 724 -13.75 -65.43 -6.40
N ASN A 725 -12.54 -65.92 -6.63
CA ASN A 725 -11.77 -66.60 -5.58
C ASN A 725 -11.36 -65.65 -4.45
N THR A 726 -11.16 -64.36 -4.73
CA THR A 726 -10.99 -63.33 -3.70
C THR A 726 -12.25 -63.21 -2.84
N ILE A 727 -13.42 -63.14 -3.46
CA ILE A 727 -14.70 -63.07 -2.73
C ILE A 727 -14.91 -64.36 -1.90
N TYR A 728 -14.76 -65.54 -2.51
CA TYR A 728 -14.98 -66.83 -1.84
C TYR A 728 -13.99 -67.08 -0.69
N SER A 729 -12.69 -66.87 -0.91
CA SER A 729 -11.66 -67.12 0.11
C SER A 729 -11.79 -66.19 1.31
N THR A 730 -12.21 -64.95 1.10
CA THR A 730 -12.26 -63.95 2.18
C THR A 730 -13.53 -64.09 3.03
N PHE A 731 -14.66 -64.50 2.46
CA PHE A 731 -15.90 -64.76 3.21
C PHE A 731 -15.95 -66.15 3.90
N LYS A 732 -14.85 -66.93 3.86
CA LYS A 732 -14.59 -68.25 4.51
C LYS A 732 -15.81 -69.10 4.88
N ARG A 733 -16.09 -70.13 4.07
CA ARG A 733 -16.85 -71.34 4.43
C ARG A 733 -16.13 -72.59 3.90
N GLU A 734 -16.24 -73.71 4.59
CA GLU A 734 -15.69 -75.02 4.17
C GLU A 734 -16.46 -75.67 3.00
N GLU A 735 -17.65 -75.17 2.65
CA GLU A 735 -18.55 -75.78 1.65
C GLU A 735 -18.66 -75.02 0.32
N VAL A 736 -17.90 -73.94 0.10
CA VAL A 736 -17.93 -73.20 -1.17
C VAL A 736 -16.67 -73.55 -1.96
N GLU A 737 -16.81 -74.42 -2.95
CA GLU A 737 -15.72 -74.77 -3.86
C GLU A 737 -15.23 -73.52 -4.59
N GLN A 738 -13.91 -73.29 -4.54
CA GLN A 738 -13.27 -72.26 -5.33
C GLN A 738 -13.51 -72.53 -6.81
N ILE A 739 -13.72 -71.48 -7.59
CA ILE A 739 -13.88 -71.67 -9.03
C ILE A 739 -12.53 -72.04 -9.62
N THR A 740 -12.52 -73.07 -10.46
CA THR A 740 -11.33 -73.44 -11.24
C THR A 740 -11.17 -72.47 -12.42
N TYR A 741 -9.97 -72.38 -12.96
CA TYR A 741 -9.70 -71.53 -14.12
C TYR A 741 -10.51 -71.96 -15.35
N ASP A 742 -10.69 -73.27 -15.56
CA ASP A 742 -11.55 -73.81 -16.61
C ASP A 742 -13.02 -73.38 -16.47
N ASN A 743 -13.53 -73.32 -15.24
CA ASN A 743 -14.88 -72.80 -14.97
C ASN A 743 -14.99 -71.32 -15.32
N ALA A 744 -13.94 -70.54 -15.08
CA ALA A 744 -13.90 -69.13 -15.46
C ALA A 744 -13.84 -68.95 -16.99
N ILE A 745 -13.07 -69.77 -17.71
CA ILE A 745 -13.04 -69.77 -19.18
C ILE A 745 -14.43 -70.10 -19.74
N LYS A 746 -15.08 -71.13 -19.19
CA LYS A 746 -16.44 -71.52 -19.59
C LYS A 746 -17.44 -70.39 -19.33
N PHE A 747 -17.37 -69.75 -18.17
CA PHE A 747 -18.22 -68.60 -17.84
C PHE A 747 -18.10 -67.47 -18.84
N VAL A 748 -16.87 -67.07 -19.24
CA VAL A 748 -16.69 -66.00 -20.23
C VAL A 748 -17.26 -66.40 -21.59
N LYS A 749 -17.13 -67.66 -21.99
CA LYS A 749 -17.75 -68.19 -23.23
C LYS A 749 -19.28 -68.17 -23.17
N ASP A 750 -19.85 -68.55 -22.04
CA ASP A 750 -21.30 -68.54 -21.82
C ASP A 750 -21.83 -67.10 -21.81
N LEU A 751 -21.12 -66.15 -21.17
CA LEU A 751 -21.45 -64.73 -21.18
C LEU A 751 -21.44 -64.15 -22.59
N LEU A 752 -20.45 -64.51 -23.41
CA LEU A 752 -20.40 -64.12 -24.83
C LEU A 752 -21.61 -64.66 -25.59
N ALA A 753 -21.94 -65.94 -25.39
CA ALA A 753 -23.08 -66.57 -26.04
C ALA A 753 -24.42 -65.93 -25.62
N ASP A 754 -24.58 -65.59 -24.35
CA ASP A 754 -25.79 -64.92 -23.85
C ASP A 754 -25.91 -63.50 -24.41
N LEU A 755 -24.82 -62.72 -24.45
CA LEU A 755 -24.81 -61.39 -25.08
C LEU A 755 -25.11 -61.45 -26.60
N GLN A 756 -24.74 -62.54 -27.26
CA GLN A 756 -25.13 -62.79 -28.66
C GLN A 756 -26.62 -63.12 -28.80
N ARG A 757 -27.19 -63.94 -27.90
CA ARG A 757 -28.63 -64.24 -27.89
C ARG A 757 -29.48 -63.01 -27.57
N GLU A 758 -28.98 -62.12 -26.71
CA GLU A 758 -29.61 -60.82 -26.39
C GLU A 758 -29.48 -59.79 -27.52
N GLY A 759 -28.76 -60.10 -28.60
CA GLY A 759 -28.54 -59.20 -29.74
C GLY A 759 -27.57 -58.05 -29.47
N LYS A 760 -26.87 -58.06 -28.34
CA LYS A 760 -25.87 -57.03 -27.96
C LYS A 760 -24.53 -57.25 -28.67
N LEU A 761 -24.21 -58.49 -29.00
CA LEU A 761 -23.04 -58.87 -29.80
C LEU A 761 -23.47 -59.62 -31.06
N SER A 762 -22.73 -59.44 -32.15
CA SER A 762 -22.98 -60.18 -33.39
C SER A 762 -22.65 -61.66 -33.21
N PRO A 763 -23.49 -62.60 -33.72
CA PRO A 763 -23.21 -64.04 -33.68
C PRO A 763 -22.00 -64.47 -34.51
N ARG A 764 -21.42 -63.55 -35.31
CA ARG A 764 -20.17 -63.78 -36.05
C ARG A 764 -18.91 -63.54 -35.19
N ILE A 765 -19.05 -62.94 -34.01
CA ILE A 765 -17.93 -62.68 -33.11
C ILE A 765 -17.55 -63.99 -32.41
N THR A 766 -16.29 -64.39 -32.56
CA THR A 766 -15.69 -65.54 -31.86
C THR A 766 -14.70 -65.03 -30.81
N PRO A 767 -14.30 -65.86 -29.83
CA PRO A 767 -13.25 -65.50 -28.86
C PRO A 767 -11.98 -64.88 -29.47
N SER A 768 -11.57 -65.37 -30.64
CA SER A 768 -10.39 -64.92 -31.39
C SER A 768 -10.59 -63.63 -32.20
N THR A 769 -11.82 -63.14 -32.33
CA THR A 769 -12.16 -61.92 -33.09
C THR A 769 -12.76 -60.83 -32.20
N LEU A 770 -12.57 -60.93 -30.89
CA LEU A 770 -13.12 -60.02 -29.89
C LEU A 770 -12.37 -58.69 -29.90
N MET A 771 -13.03 -57.59 -30.29
CA MET A 771 -12.42 -56.26 -30.32
C MET A 771 -12.58 -55.55 -28.97
N GLU A 772 -11.64 -54.67 -28.66
CA GLU A 772 -11.61 -53.91 -27.40
C GLU A 772 -12.91 -53.10 -27.16
N GLY A 773 -13.47 -52.50 -28.22
CA GLY A 773 -14.73 -51.75 -28.14
C GLY A 773 -15.96 -52.60 -27.78
N ASP A 774 -15.99 -53.88 -28.19
CA ASP A 774 -17.04 -54.82 -27.81
C ASP A 774 -16.92 -55.20 -26.32
N ILE A 775 -15.67 -55.31 -25.84
CA ILE A 775 -15.38 -55.60 -24.44
C ILE A 775 -15.78 -54.43 -23.56
N GLU A 776 -15.37 -53.21 -23.92
CA GLU A 776 -15.67 -51.98 -23.17
C GLU A 776 -17.17 -51.72 -23.07
N ARG A 777 -17.90 -51.87 -24.18
CA ARG A 777 -19.30 -51.47 -24.24
C ARG A 777 -20.25 -52.53 -23.67
N TYR A 778 -19.93 -53.81 -23.78
CA TYR A 778 -20.88 -54.89 -23.46
C TYR A 778 -20.35 -55.88 -22.43
N ILE A 779 -19.13 -56.38 -22.58
CA ILE A 779 -18.65 -57.52 -21.77
C ILE A 779 -18.18 -57.08 -20.39
N ALA A 780 -17.37 -56.03 -20.28
CA ALA A 780 -16.87 -55.52 -19.00
C ALA A 780 -18.00 -55.03 -18.08
N PRO A 781 -19.02 -54.28 -18.56
CA PRO A 781 -20.18 -53.93 -17.74
C PRO A 781 -21.00 -55.14 -17.29
N ALA A 782 -21.24 -56.11 -18.18
CA ALA A 782 -22.02 -57.31 -17.85
C ALA A 782 -21.29 -58.20 -16.82
N MET A 783 -19.98 -58.38 -17.00
CA MET A 783 -19.14 -59.15 -16.08
C MET A 783 -19.06 -58.48 -14.70
N ALA A 784 -18.89 -57.15 -14.64
CA ALA A 784 -18.88 -56.41 -13.37
C ALA A 784 -20.21 -56.56 -12.61
N GLN A 785 -21.34 -56.54 -13.32
CA GLN A 785 -22.65 -56.77 -12.72
C GLN A 785 -22.80 -58.19 -12.17
N ILE A 786 -22.30 -59.20 -12.88
CA ILE A 786 -22.36 -60.60 -12.40
C ILE A 786 -21.48 -60.79 -11.17
N ILE A 787 -20.27 -60.22 -11.17
CA ILE A 787 -19.37 -60.20 -10.00
C ILE A 787 -20.09 -59.56 -8.80
N GLY A 788 -20.73 -58.41 -9.01
CA GLY A 788 -21.49 -57.72 -7.97
C GLY A 788 -22.69 -58.51 -7.43
N LYS A 789 -23.42 -59.22 -8.31
CA LYS A 789 -24.52 -60.10 -7.91
C LYS A 789 -24.03 -61.24 -7.03
N GLU A 790 -22.94 -61.92 -7.42
CA GLU A 790 -22.40 -63.03 -6.66
C GLU A 790 -21.81 -62.55 -5.32
N TYR A 791 -21.13 -61.39 -5.31
CA TYR A 791 -20.69 -60.72 -4.09
C TYR A 791 -21.86 -60.45 -3.12
N ASN A 792 -22.95 -59.83 -3.58
CA ASN A 792 -24.11 -59.51 -2.74
C ASN A 792 -24.79 -60.77 -2.20
N LYS A 793 -24.90 -61.80 -3.05
CA LYS A 793 -25.41 -63.11 -2.65
C LYS A 793 -24.57 -63.69 -1.51
N ILE A 794 -23.24 -63.76 -1.64
CA ILE A 794 -22.34 -64.29 -0.62
C ILE A 794 -22.35 -63.43 0.65
N LEU A 795 -22.38 -62.10 0.53
CA LEU A 795 -22.48 -61.18 1.66
C LEU A 795 -23.76 -61.44 2.48
N SER A 796 -24.90 -61.62 1.80
CA SER A 796 -26.18 -61.90 2.45
C SER A 796 -26.19 -63.24 3.21
N TYR A 797 -25.54 -64.28 2.65
CA TYR A 797 -25.40 -65.59 3.30
C TYR A 797 -24.43 -65.55 4.49
N SER A 798 -23.31 -64.86 4.34
CA SER A 798 -22.27 -64.75 5.38
C SER A 798 -22.82 -64.13 6.66
N ARG A 799 -23.70 -63.12 6.54
CA ARG A 799 -24.38 -62.50 7.68
C ARG A 799 -25.37 -63.45 8.37
N LYS A 800 -26.21 -64.17 7.61
CA LYS A 800 -27.16 -65.17 8.15
C LYS A 800 -26.47 -66.29 8.94
N SER A 801 -25.24 -66.66 8.54
CA SER A 801 -24.48 -67.73 9.20
C SER A 801 -23.88 -67.33 10.55
N LYS A 802 -23.39 -66.08 10.70
CA LYS A 802 -22.90 -65.56 11.98
C LYS A 802 -24.02 -65.37 13.01
N PHE A 803 -25.25 -65.06 12.57
CA PHE A 803 -26.42 -64.96 13.46
C PHE A 803 -26.91 -66.31 14.00
N ARG A 804 -26.52 -67.46 13.42
CA ARG A 804 -26.82 -68.80 13.97
C ARG A 804 -25.82 -69.29 15.02
N ILE A 805 -24.67 -68.62 15.18
CA ILE A 805 -23.64 -68.97 16.17
C ILE A 805 -23.86 -68.17 17.49
N ILE A 806 -24.80 -67.22 17.50
CA ILE A 806 -25.17 -66.39 18.67
C ILE A 806 -26.68 -66.50 18.97
N SER A 807 -27.28 -67.67 18.71
CA SER A 807 -28.66 -67.99 19.13
C SER A 807 -28.67 -69.29 19.92
#